data_AF-A0A2S1YL53-F1
#
_entry.id   AF-A0A2S1YL53-F1
#
_cell.length_a   1.000
_cell.length_b   1.000
_cell.length_c   1.000
_cell.angle_alpha   90.00
_cell.angle_beta   90.00
_cell.angle_gamma   90.00
#
_symmetry.space_group_name_H-M   'P 1'
#
loop_
_entity.id
_entity.type
_entity.pdbx_description
1 polymer ?
#
loop_
_entity_poly.entity_id
_entity_poly.type
_entity_poly.pdbx_seq_one_letter_code
_entity_poly.pdbx_strand_id
1 'polypeptide(L)'
;MSTIYDFTYTLNTGETQNEIFYNSTTTTAKTEYGPTSHFFVDENLLSNILATNYASDAFGPCGTETNNVTTKFRTTSKVRASTTTPVKVFAIANGQVIIQPQTGDETKVNLILKPSDTYAPLKIKYFIYRGVNKSDLIDNDKLKPVSDDINQPNFLKKLWAQFTAYNTSIKNPITGVNLPVPTEFPSSLIGYDDTQLDNTLIENYFTKKNISTSYQIPQCEAGEYLGNFTGEIGLDIVLDYGDYQLQNQEELFKLDLKFARKKEHIFDTTNVPPSINDTKLKRYKEYIHQFMDAAAFWGSHIECGTIKTIGNQTGSKTNNDIFSKILSKYQTKNKIYVYIQGENNRSYNYYDSTRTVYGLSPSADGELNNTSGWPIIIKELTSSTATDKTKKIIFNLKYKIDSKIPEPERHILVDVIAANKNNTSSYPMVERPLNPALPSPIPEFLANKTSSIPINFQINNTKSCASFLFLYVNLNQEFPLKSYYNDLFPLNIDTHHPSSAIDTENNNSWAIYDKSRMINLDDVLNIGASIQNKIFFDNGKTKISDLIVRKSRRLYLAALKRNSDKNLESNNLNFDKFESASLNNITEKEKYIQNLYRNLDFLIYKGTFKDGETTIKSLALFNKNSLDAKKSFFHLGITNEEYNRLVYDQIEETSTQYLPLDADNVFFHLNEIENTPNLSDQNIQKFKVGIRYENNEGKIEKLFPSNDLFVYTLDGHYFFSKDYSEFQEFFEEYPKAKADFRTRQPYRGEYGFDWMRVKDTYMPDTGYGDYPGDDVPGDIIYKDNVGKLYTDETKTTVVSDINGRVGVFSASSKMYKKLELEYKVFPFQWQQEKTDQYYTPLLTIYPPYVPPANKADLDRQSIFSPPYNDYNDDVNRVAKMNLQLNITDEPIKIELKYDTSLFDITSSKSISNIPKTKGKHILDITIKCLKEIETEKLIKVLAFYSNSTDGKIIGFLRVNANGATSRMSKKIALISVVTNINGIKTPDLASKALTIKKYLRQILITPVISTFELKLTNNQKETDPSFKSQYVQNISGNNVIISDKRVNGITEPGFTRLTDFLLSQNGPENKIKDYYKDHYIMFVFDEDGGSINNGVYTERNGFSESSRKVIVVNSEGAYTPAHELLHVAGIPHSFTAYEAAKSAKFTYRPLATDNLMDYASPRFSLWNWQGKLARMNAEIEP
;
A
#
# COMPACT_ATOMS: atom_id res chain seq x y z
N MET A 1 -0.62 -9.77 48.25
CA MET A 1 0.64 -9.85 49.00
C MET A 1 1.58 -10.67 48.14
N SER A 2 2.78 -10.27 47.73
CA SER A 2 3.77 -9.26 48.14
C SER A 2 4.87 -9.36 47.05
N THR A 3 5.65 -8.40 46.59
CA THR A 3 5.93 -6.99 46.92
C THR A 3 6.86 -6.54 45.78
N ILE A 4 6.61 -5.38 45.20
CA ILE A 4 7.49 -4.70 44.24
C ILE A 4 8.58 -4.00 45.07
N TYR A 5 9.85 -4.13 44.67
CA TYR A 5 10.94 -3.27 45.15
C TYR A 5 11.23 -2.24 44.07
N ASP A 6 10.89 -0.99 44.37
CA ASP A 6 11.36 0.21 43.66
C ASP A 6 12.82 0.49 44.03
N PHE A 7 13.63 0.83 43.03
CA PHE A 7 14.87 1.59 43.22
C PHE A 7 14.80 2.87 42.40
N THR A 8 14.67 3.98 43.12
CA THR A 8 14.75 5.36 42.63
C THR A 8 16.22 5.74 42.45
N TYR A 9 16.59 6.30 41.29
CA TYR A 9 17.81 7.09 41.13
C TYR A 9 17.44 8.52 40.74
N THR A 10 17.82 9.47 41.59
CA THR A 10 17.76 10.91 41.34
C THR A 10 19.08 11.36 40.71
N LEU A 11 19.03 12.02 39.54
CA LEU A 11 20.16 12.79 39.02
C LEU A 11 19.69 14.18 38.57
N ASN A 12 20.27 15.18 39.21
CA ASN A 12 20.12 16.61 38.93
C ASN A 12 21.03 17.03 37.76
N THR A 13 20.44 17.84 36.87
CA THR A 13 21.02 18.96 36.09
C THR A 13 22.23 18.73 35.18
N GLY A 14 22.00 18.88 33.86
CA GLY A 14 23.03 19.21 32.86
C GLY A 14 22.64 18.74 31.45
N GLU A 15 22.15 19.68 30.63
CA GLU A 15 21.98 19.58 29.16
C GLU A 15 21.28 18.33 28.58
N THR A 16 19.96 18.41 28.40
CA THR A 16 19.17 17.39 27.70
C THR A 16 19.33 17.49 26.18
N GLN A 17 20.14 16.60 25.60
CA GLN A 17 19.84 16.04 24.28
C GLN A 17 18.68 15.03 24.45
N ASN A 18 17.56 15.27 23.77
CA ASN A 18 16.43 14.33 23.74
C ASN A 18 16.76 13.16 22.80
N GLU A 19 17.45 12.14 23.31
CA GLU A 19 17.50 10.82 22.68
C GLU A 19 16.28 9.99 23.13
N ILE A 20 15.26 9.92 22.25
CA ILE A 20 14.16 8.96 22.41
C ILE A 20 14.64 7.62 21.86
N PHE A 21 15.05 6.72 22.73
CA PHE A 21 15.32 5.32 22.38
C PHE A 21 14.02 4.62 21.99
N TYR A 22 13.81 4.38 20.69
CA TYR A 22 12.74 3.53 20.17
C TYR A 22 13.22 2.09 20.10
N ASN A 23 12.74 1.23 21.01
CA ASN A 23 12.86 -0.21 20.88
C ASN A 23 12.13 -0.68 19.62
N SER A 24 12.85 -1.37 18.74
CA SER A 24 12.31 -2.04 17.55
C SER A 24 11.57 -3.31 17.95
N THR A 25 10.31 -3.17 18.39
CA THR A 25 9.36 -4.28 18.40
C THR A 25 8.28 -3.99 17.37
N THR A 26 8.26 -4.83 16.34
CA THR A 26 7.21 -4.91 15.31
C THR A 26 5.88 -5.22 15.97
N THR A 27 5.18 -4.19 16.42
CA THR A 27 3.73 -4.21 16.63
C THR A 27 3.15 -3.18 15.67
N THR A 28 2.68 -3.67 14.53
CA THR A 28 2.05 -2.87 13.48
C THR A 28 0.68 -2.41 13.97
N ALA A 29 0.66 -1.36 14.78
CA ALA A 29 -0.55 -0.79 15.34
C ALA A 29 -1.36 -0.08 14.23
N LYS A 30 -2.55 -0.64 14.01
CA LYS A 30 -3.74 -0.09 13.37
C LYS A 30 -3.91 1.42 13.58
N THR A 31 -4.15 2.20 12.52
CA THR A 31 -4.66 3.57 12.61
C THR A 31 -6.19 3.54 12.62
N GLU A 32 -6.77 2.99 13.69
CA GLU A 32 -8.22 3.10 13.91
C GLU A 32 -8.60 4.52 14.33
N TYR A 33 -9.65 5.09 13.74
CA TYR A 33 -10.19 6.40 14.12
C TYR A 33 -10.83 6.31 15.51
N GLY A 34 -10.04 6.61 16.54
CA GLY A 34 -10.46 6.62 17.94
C GLY A 34 -10.14 7.94 18.64
N PRO A 35 -10.77 9.05 18.22
CA PRO A 35 -10.42 10.37 18.71
C PRO A 35 -10.79 10.54 20.20
N THR A 36 -9.97 11.30 20.92
CA THR A 36 -10.25 11.71 22.31
C THR A 36 -10.14 13.22 22.39
N SER A 37 -11.18 13.87 22.90
CA SER A 37 -11.26 15.34 23.00
C SER A 37 -11.97 15.77 24.27
N HIS A 38 -11.81 17.04 24.64
CA HIS A 38 -12.68 17.72 25.60
C HIS A 38 -13.65 18.65 24.85
N PHE A 39 -14.89 18.72 25.30
CA PHE A 39 -15.86 19.66 24.73
C PHE A 39 -15.49 21.10 25.10
N PHE A 40 -15.53 22.00 24.13
CA PHE A 40 -14.89 23.31 24.26
C PHE A 40 -15.62 24.35 25.12
N VAL A 41 -16.80 24.03 25.64
CA VAL A 41 -17.61 24.93 26.46
C VAL A 41 -18.43 24.12 27.46
N ASP A 42 -18.95 24.76 28.50
CA ASP A 42 -19.89 24.09 29.43
C ASP A 42 -21.20 23.74 28.72
N GLU A 43 -21.42 22.46 28.45
CA GLU A 43 -22.57 21.96 27.70
C GLU A 43 -23.91 22.21 28.40
N ASN A 44 -23.90 22.39 29.72
CA ASN A 44 -25.12 22.61 30.51
C ASN A 44 -25.61 24.06 30.42
N LEU A 45 -24.72 24.99 30.06
CA LEU A 45 -25.00 26.41 29.88
C LEU A 45 -25.21 26.80 28.41
N LEU A 46 -25.39 25.83 27.52
CA LEU A 46 -25.73 26.04 26.12
C LEU A 46 -27.22 25.81 25.84
N SER A 47 -27.79 26.65 24.99
CA SER A 47 -29.16 26.51 24.49
C SER A 47 -29.34 25.20 23.69
N ASN A 48 -30.37 24.41 24.03
CA ASN A 48 -30.81 23.28 23.20
C ASN A 48 -31.56 23.83 21.98
N ILE A 49 -31.23 23.33 20.80
CA ILE A 49 -31.75 23.92 19.57
C ILE A 49 -33.24 23.69 19.41
N LEU A 50 -33.98 24.79 19.46
CA LEU A 50 -35.09 25.18 18.58
C LEU A 50 -35.67 26.59 18.94
N ALA A 51 -35.28 27.23 20.05
CA ALA A 51 -35.84 28.55 20.43
C ALA A 51 -34.92 29.78 20.20
N THR A 52 -33.59 29.62 20.08
CA THR A 52 -32.64 30.78 20.06
C THR A 52 -31.48 30.66 19.07
N ASN A 53 -31.28 29.51 18.44
CA ASN A 53 -30.17 29.23 17.52
C ASN A 53 -30.66 29.34 16.06
N TYR A 54 -30.25 30.39 15.36
CA TYR A 54 -30.78 30.73 14.03
C TYR A 54 -30.26 29.78 12.96
N ALA A 55 -31.03 29.54 11.89
CA ALA A 55 -30.52 28.82 10.71
C ALA A 55 -29.27 29.51 10.10
N SER A 56 -29.13 30.82 10.34
CA SER A 56 -27.95 31.62 10.00
C SER A 56 -26.70 31.32 10.83
N ASP A 57 -26.74 30.39 11.78
CA ASP A 57 -25.57 29.97 12.59
C ASP A 57 -24.94 28.66 12.07
N ALA A 58 -25.58 28.02 11.08
CA ALA A 58 -25.16 26.71 10.57
C ALA A 58 -23.90 26.79 9.67
N PHE A 59 -23.05 25.77 9.79
CA PHE A 59 -22.02 25.44 8.80
C PHE A 59 -22.68 25.07 7.46
N GLY A 60 -22.15 25.56 6.35
CA GLY A 60 -22.68 25.29 5.01
C GLY A 60 -23.09 26.54 4.23
N PRO A 61 -23.83 26.37 3.12
CA PRO A 61 -24.33 27.46 2.29
C PRO A 61 -25.14 28.51 3.07
N CYS A 62 -24.87 29.80 2.87
CA CYS A 62 -25.54 30.89 3.57
C CYS A 62 -26.77 31.39 2.78
N GLY A 63 -27.95 31.45 3.43
CA GLY A 63 -29.12 32.17 2.93
C GLY A 63 -30.39 31.32 2.80
N THR A 64 -31.52 32.00 2.67
CA THR A 64 -32.85 31.42 2.38
C THR A 64 -33.30 31.66 0.93
N GLU A 65 -32.53 32.46 0.18
CA GLU A 65 -32.81 32.84 -1.22
C GLU A 65 -31.80 32.19 -2.18
N THR A 66 -32.26 31.82 -3.37
CA THR A 66 -31.53 31.03 -4.38
C THR A 66 -30.16 31.58 -4.79
N ASN A 67 -29.91 32.88 -4.66
CA ASN A 67 -28.65 33.52 -5.10
C ASN A 67 -27.52 33.47 -4.07
N ASN A 68 -27.83 33.51 -2.77
CA ASN A 68 -26.81 33.52 -1.71
C ASN A 68 -26.28 32.11 -1.42
N VAL A 69 -27.12 31.08 -1.54
CA VAL A 69 -26.73 29.68 -1.28
C VAL A 69 -25.69 29.15 -2.27
N THR A 70 -25.56 29.74 -3.46
CA THR A 70 -24.56 29.34 -4.46
C THR A 70 -23.26 30.14 -4.42
N THR A 71 -23.24 31.25 -3.65
CA THR A 71 -22.15 32.24 -3.64
C THR A 71 -21.51 32.44 -2.27
N LYS A 72 -22.20 32.05 -1.18
CA LYS A 72 -21.67 32.17 0.19
C LYS A 72 -21.70 30.83 0.94
N PHE A 73 -20.60 30.48 1.60
CA PHE A 73 -20.48 29.28 2.43
C PHE A 73 -19.82 29.60 3.76
N ARG A 74 -20.53 29.35 4.87
CA ARG A 74 -20.01 29.53 6.23
C ARG A 74 -19.21 28.31 6.67
N THR A 75 -18.03 28.55 7.21
CA THR A 75 -17.19 27.50 7.84
C THR A 75 -17.25 27.53 9.37
N THR A 76 -17.70 28.65 9.96
CA THR A 76 -17.79 28.79 11.41
C THR A 76 -19.08 28.20 11.96
N SER A 77 -18.96 27.20 12.83
CA SER A 77 -20.09 26.61 13.56
C SER A 77 -20.33 27.40 14.85
N LYS A 78 -21.55 27.90 15.09
CA LYS A 78 -21.84 28.71 16.28
C LYS A 78 -22.72 27.98 17.29
N VAL A 79 -22.42 28.17 18.58
CA VAL A 79 -23.28 27.81 19.71
C VAL A 79 -23.60 29.07 20.54
N ARG A 80 -24.70 29.04 21.29
CA ARG A 80 -25.17 30.18 22.10
C ARG A 80 -25.36 29.80 23.56
N ALA A 81 -25.00 30.72 24.44
CA ALA A 81 -25.27 30.60 25.86
C ALA A 81 -26.79 30.54 26.11
N SER A 82 -27.22 29.76 27.09
CA SER A 82 -28.60 29.79 27.60
C SER A 82 -28.82 30.86 28.68
N THR A 83 -27.75 31.57 29.05
CA THR A 83 -27.74 32.59 30.11
C THR A 83 -27.11 33.89 29.61
N THR A 84 -27.34 34.98 30.36
CA THR A 84 -26.66 36.27 30.14
C THR A 84 -25.31 36.35 30.86
N THR A 85 -25.01 35.40 31.74
CA THR A 85 -23.73 35.32 32.45
C THR A 85 -22.64 34.75 31.54
N PRO A 86 -21.35 35.09 31.77
CA PRO A 86 -20.25 34.47 31.04
C PRO A 86 -20.26 32.93 31.17
N VAL A 87 -20.00 32.25 30.06
CA VAL A 87 -19.89 30.78 29.97
C VAL A 87 -18.44 30.41 29.68
N LYS A 88 -17.92 29.40 30.37
CA LYS A 88 -16.52 28.99 30.28
C LYS A 88 -16.19 28.31 28.95
N VAL A 89 -14.98 28.57 28.45
CA VAL A 89 -14.36 28.00 27.25
C VAL A 89 -13.17 27.14 27.65
N PHE A 90 -13.04 25.97 27.04
CA PHE A 90 -12.02 24.96 27.33
C PHE A 90 -11.24 24.56 26.09
N ALA A 91 -9.98 24.20 26.28
CA ALA A 91 -9.16 23.63 25.22
C ALA A 91 -9.72 22.26 24.79
N ILE A 92 -9.95 22.08 23.48
CA ILE A 92 -10.44 20.81 22.91
C ILE A 92 -9.42 19.68 23.05
N ALA A 93 -8.15 20.03 22.91
CA ALA A 93 -7.02 19.12 22.77
C ALA A 93 -5.80 19.70 23.49
N ASN A 94 -4.81 18.85 23.74
CA ASN A 94 -3.47 19.33 24.07
C ASN A 94 -2.91 20.09 22.87
N GLY A 95 -2.14 21.15 23.10
CA GLY A 95 -1.53 21.90 22.00
C GLY A 95 -1.01 23.27 22.38
N GLN A 96 -0.71 24.08 21.37
CA GLN A 96 -0.24 25.46 21.51
C GLN A 96 -1.35 26.44 21.17
N VAL A 97 -1.47 27.53 21.94
CA VAL A 97 -2.51 28.55 21.73
C VAL A 97 -1.89 29.92 21.51
N ILE A 98 -2.37 30.63 20.48
CA ILE A 98 -2.14 32.06 20.30
C ILE A 98 -3.46 32.84 20.37
N ILE A 99 -3.37 34.11 20.76
CA ILE A 99 -4.51 35.02 20.87
C ILE A 99 -4.43 36.06 19.76
N GLN A 100 -5.56 36.35 19.11
CA GLN A 100 -5.67 37.39 18.08
C GLN A 100 -6.87 38.31 18.37
N PRO A 101 -6.80 39.60 18.04
CA PRO A 101 -7.96 40.51 18.12
C PRO A 101 -9.09 40.03 17.20
N GLN A 102 -10.34 40.35 17.56
CA GLN A 102 -11.48 40.08 16.69
C GLN A 102 -11.84 41.32 15.87
N THR A 103 -11.74 41.23 14.55
CA THR A 103 -12.14 42.32 13.65
C THR A 103 -13.63 42.59 13.77
N GLY A 104 -13.98 43.85 14.06
CA GLY A 104 -15.35 44.32 14.19
C GLY A 104 -15.95 44.20 15.60
N ASP A 105 -15.21 43.68 16.58
CA ASP A 105 -15.62 43.64 17.99
C ASP A 105 -14.40 43.72 18.93
N GLU A 106 -14.10 44.92 19.42
CA GLU A 106 -12.96 45.19 20.30
C GLU A 106 -13.09 44.55 21.69
N THR A 107 -14.28 44.09 22.06
CA THR A 107 -14.53 43.41 23.35
C THR A 107 -14.17 41.92 23.30
N LYS A 108 -13.79 41.42 22.12
CA LYS A 108 -13.58 39.99 21.86
C LYS A 108 -12.20 39.70 21.30
N VAL A 109 -11.75 38.47 21.55
CA VAL A 109 -10.55 37.87 20.97
C VAL A 109 -10.90 36.52 20.35
N ASN A 110 -10.06 36.10 19.41
CA ASN A 110 -10.08 34.76 18.85
C ASN A 110 -8.88 33.98 19.38
N LEU A 111 -9.12 32.73 19.78
CA LEU A 111 -8.07 31.82 20.23
C LEU A 111 -7.79 30.82 19.10
N ILE A 112 -6.53 30.62 18.74
CA ILE A 112 -6.11 29.67 17.72
C ILE A 112 -5.27 28.59 18.40
N LEU A 113 -5.81 27.37 18.45
CA LEU A 113 -5.16 26.20 19.04
C LEU A 113 -4.61 25.30 17.94
N LYS A 114 -3.30 25.09 17.90
CA LYS A 114 -2.63 24.06 17.10
C LYS A 114 -2.50 22.79 17.96
N PRO A 115 -3.26 21.71 17.67
CA PRO A 115 -3.29 20.54 18.52
C PRO A 115 -2.01 19.71 18.39
N SER A 116 -1.57 19.09 19.48
CA SER A 116 -0.55 18.02 19.48
C SER A 116 -1.17 16.62 19.49
N ASP A 117 -2.46 16.51 19.84
CA ASP A 117 -3.21 15.26 19.79
C ASP A 117 -3.45 14.80 18.33
N THR A 118 -3.43 13.49 18.10
CA THR A 118 -3.64 12.90 16.76
C THR A 118 -5.09 12.47 16.56
N TYR A 119 -5.68 12.83 15.41
CA TYR A 119 -7.06 12.50 15.02
C TYR A 119 -7.14 11.52 13.83
N ALA A 120 -6.13 10.67 13.68
CA ALA A 120 -5.92 9.82 12.49
C ALA A 120 -7.14 8.94 12.17
N PRO A 121 -7.52 8.79 10.88
CA PRO A 121 -6.79 9.24 9.70
C PRO A 121 -7.01 10.71 9.30
N LEU A 122 -7.82 11.47 10.05
CA LEU A 122 -7.94 12.92 9.88
C LEU A 122 -6.78 13.65 10.59
N LYS A 123 -6.33 14.76 10.02
CA LYS A 123 -5.38 15.65 10.67
C LYS A 123 -6.03 17.01 10.85
N ILE A 124 -5.94 17.56 12.06
CA ILE A 124 -6.49 18.86 12.40
C ILE A 124 -5.34 19.86 12.47
N LYS A 125 -5.41 20.93 11.68
CA LYS A 125 -4.44 22.02 11.64
C LYS A 125 -4.64 22.93 12.84
N TYR A 126 -5.86 23.46 12.98
CA TYR A 126 -6.23 24.43 14.00
C TYR A 126 -7.66 24.21 14.47
N PHE A 127 -7.89 24.41 15.75
CA PHE A 127 -9.18 24.76 16.30
C PHE A 127 -9.20 26.27 16.56
N ILE A 128 -10.13 27.00 15.94
CA ILE A 128 -10.22 28.46 16.10
C ILE A 128 -11.52 28.80 16.82
N TYR A 129 -11.38 29.30 18.05
CA TYR A 129 -12.46 29.79 18.88
C TYR A 129 -12.68 31.27 18.57
N ARG A 130 -13.88 31.64 18.11
CA ARG A 130 -14.22 33.01 17.72
C ARG A 130 -15.18 33.65 18.72
N GLY A 131 -14.75 34.70 19.40
CA GLY A 131 -15.62 35.49 20.31
C GLY A 131 -15.43 35.24 21.81
N VAL A 132 -14.20 34.94 22.25
CA VAL A 132 -13.84 34.89 23.68
C VAL A 132 -13.75 36.32 24.22
N ASN A 133 -14.16 36.57 25.46
CA ASN A 133 -14.14 37.90 26.07
C ASN A 133 -12.69 38.40 26.23
N LYS A 134 -12.37 39.55 25.64
CA LYS A 134 -11.05 40.19 25.75
C LYS A 134 -10.69 40.50 27.21
N SER A 135 -11.66 41.03 27.96
CA SER A 135 -11.51 41.45 29.36
C SER A 135 -11.09 40.35 30.34
N ASP A 136 -11.18 39.08 29.94
CA ASP A 136 -10.76 37.94 30.76
C ASP A 136 -9.25 37.69 30.67
N LEU A 137 -8.64 38.15 29.57
CA LEU A 137 -7.27 37.80 29.19
C LEU A 137 -6.38 39.04 29.02
N ILE A 138 -6.86 40.08 28.35
CA ILE A 138 -6.08 41.22 27.91
C ILE A 138 -6.65 42.52 28.51
N ASP A 139 -5.77 43.35 29.05
CA ASP A 139 -6.04 44.71 29.49
C ASP A 139 -5.11 45.67 28.72
N ASN A 140 -5.68 46.43 27.77
CA ASN A 140 -4.95 47.16 26.73
C ASN A 140 -4.06 46.23 25.86
N ASP A 141 -2.73 46.34 25.98
CA ASP A 141 -1.72 45.52 25.28
C ASP A 141 -0.92 44.63 26.26
N LYS A 142 -1.53 44.32 27.41
CA LYS A 142 -0.92 43.54 28.49
C LYS A 142 -1.81 42.36 28.87
N LEU A 143 -1.21 41.25 29.25
CA LEU A 143 -1.95 40.15 29.87
C LEU A 143 -2.47 40.63 31.24
N LYS A 144 -3.76 40.38 31.51
CA LYS A 144 -4.43 40.81 32.74
C LYS A 144 -3.73 40.19 33.97
N PRO A 145 -3.54 40.92 35.09
CA PRO A 145 -2.92 40.39 36.29
C PRO A 145 -3.70 39.23 36.92
N VAL A 146 -2.98 38.33 37.62
CA VAL A 146 -3.59 37.22 38.38
C VAL A 146 -4.46 37.76 39.52
N SER A 147 -5.64 37.15 39.72
CA SER A 147 -6.58 37.46 40.78
C SER A 147 -7.34 36.21 41.26
N ASP A 148 -8.05 36.34 42.38
CA ASP A 148 -8.91 35.28 42.94
C ASP A 148 -10.31 35.21 42.29
N ASP A 149 -10.54 35.94 41.19
CA ASP A 149 -11.79 35.88 40.43
C ASP A 149 -12.02 34.46 39.87
N ILE A 150 -13.16 33.86 40.21
CA ILE A 150 -13.57 32.53 39.75
C ILE A 150 -13.80 32.46 38.23
N ASN A 151 -14.03 33.61 37.60
CA ASN A 151 -14.16 33.75 36.16
C ASN A 151 -12.81 34.05 35.49
N GLN A 152 -11.70 34.17 36.23
CA GLN A 152 -10.38 34.28 35.62
C GLN A 152 -9.88 32.91 35.13
N PRO A 153 -9.48 32.77 33.86
CA PRO A 153 -9.02 31.50 33.31
C PRO A 153 -7.76 30.95 34.00
N ASN A 154 -7.77 29.65 34.30
CA ASN A 154 -6.60 28.95 34.85
C ASN A 154 -5.41 29.01 33.89
N PHE A 155 -5.69 29.04 32.58
CA PHE A 155 -4.67 29.24 31.56
C PHE A 155 -3.88 30.55 31.78
N LEU A 156 -4.56 31.67 32.07
CA LEU A 156 -3.90 32.95 32.36
C LEU A 156 -3.01 32.87 33.60
N LYS A 157 -3.48 32.20 34.66
CA LYS A 157 -2.69 31.98 35.89
C LYS A 157 -1.43 31.18 35.59
N LYS A 158 -1.55 30.16 34.72
CA LYS A 158 -0.43 29.35 34.25
C LYS A 158 0.57 30.16 33.42
N LEU A 159 0.09 31.04 32.52
CA LEU A 159 0.95 31.92 31.72
C LEU A 159 1.82 32.80 32.62
N TRP A 160 1.21 33.48 33.60
CA TRP A 160 1.93 34.30 34.55
C TRP A 160 2.94 33.49 35.36
N ALA A 161 2.56 32.32 35.87
CA ALA A 161 3.48 31.45 36.59
C ALA A 161 4.70 31.06 35.73
N GLN A 162 4.48 30.68 34.47
CA GLN A 162 5.55 30.34 33.52
C GLN A 162 6.43 31.54 33.17
N PHE A 163 5.83 32.72 32.96
CA PHE A 163 6.56 33.95 32.65
C PHE A 163 7.40 34.44 33.82
N THR A 164 6.85 34.41 35.04
CA THR A 164 7.58 34.71 36.27
C THR A 164 8.73 33.73 36.48
N ALA A 165 8.49 32.42 36.32
CA ALA A 165 9.54 31.40 36.46
C ALA A 165 10.66 31.61 35.44
N TYR A 166 10.31 31.86 34.16
CA TYR A 166 11.27 32.13 33.10
C TYR A 166 12.15 33.34 33.43
N ASN A 167 11.56 34.48 33.76
CA ASN A 167 12.31 35.71 34.03
C ASN A 167 13.10 35.67 35.35
N THR A 168 12.66 34.89 36.34
CA THR A 168 13.41 34.70 37.60
C THR A 168 14.74 33.97 37.36
N SER A 169 14.82 33.17 36.30
CA SER A 169 16.02 32.39 35.93
C SER A 169 17.06 33.18 35.12
N ILE A 170 16.72 34.39 34.64
CA ILE A 170 17.60 35.19 33.79
C ILE A 170 18.58 35.99 34.65
N LYS A 171 19.87 35.79 34.39
CA LYS A 171 20.97 36.54 35.01
C LYS A 171 21.52 37.58 34.05
N ASN A 172 21.93 38.73 34.59
CA ASN A 172 22.70 39.70 33.85
C ASN A 172 24.02 39.04 33.39
N PRO A 173 24.32 39.03 32.09
CA PRO A 173 25.48 38.31 31.55
C PRO A 173 26.83 38.90 31.98
N ILE A 174 26.85 40.14 32.50
CA ILE A 174 28.06 40.84 32.95
C ILE A 174 28.22 40.71 34.48
N THR A 175 27.12 40.83 35.24
CA THR A 175 27.19 40.88 36.72
C THR A 175 26.81 39.55 37.39
N GLY A 176 26.22 38.60 36.67
CA GLY A 176 25.76 37.32 37.22
C GLY A 176 24.58 37.40 38.20
N VAL A 177 24.05 38.61 38.44
CA VAL A 177 22.90 38.87 39.31
C VAL A 177 21.60 38.64 38.55
N ASN A 178 20.58 38.09 39.21
CA ASN A 178 19.25 37.92 38.62
C ASN A 178 18.69 39.28 38.18
N LEU A 179 18.13 39.34 36.97
CA LEU A 179 17.39 40.53 36.53
C LEU A 179 16.07 40.62 37.32
N PRO A 180 15.56 41.85 37.57
CA PRO A 180 14.25 42.02 38.17
C PRO A 180 13.19 41.37 37.27
N VAL A 181 12.31 40.57 37.86
CA VAL A 181 11.18 39.96 37.15
C VAL A 181 10.27 41.09 36.63
N PRO A 182 9.92 41.11 35.33
CA PRO A 182 9.01 42.11 34.80
C PRO A 182 7.67 42.11 35.54
N THR A 183 7.18 43.29 35.91
CA THR A 183 5.86 43.47 36.55
C THR A 183 4.71 43.51 35.53
N GLU A 184 5.04 43.50 34.24
CA GLU A 184 4.10 43.53 33.14
C GLU A 184 4.39 42.37 32.18
N PHE A 185 3.32 41.80 31.64
CA PHE A 185 3.40 40.73 30.64
C PHE A 185 2.89 41.30 29.31
N PRO A 186 3.76 41.59 28.34
CA PRO A 186 3.36 42.06 27.01
C PRO A 186 2.53 41.00 26.26
N SER A 187 1.34 41.38 25.80
CA SER A 187 0.43 40.44 25.11
C SER A 187 0.97 39.91 23.78
N SER A 188 1.95 40.61 23.18
CA SER A 188 2.62 40.20 21.95
C SER A 188 3.35 38.86 22.08
N LEU A 189 3.80 38.49 23.29
CA LEU A 189 4.46 37.21 23.59
C LEU A 189 3.52 35.99 23.46
N ILE A 190 2.21 36.22 23.51
CA ILE A 190 1.17 35.19 23.31
C ILE A 190 0.39 35.41 22.00
N GLY A 191 0.96 36.21 21.11
CA GLY A 191 0.45 36.47 19.78
C GLY A 191 -0.50 37.66 19.65
N TYR A 192 -0.96 38.29 20.75
CA TYR A 192 -1.88 39.42 20.65
C TYR A 192 -1.10 40.74 20.48
N ASP A 193 -1.17 41.31 19.28
CA ASP A 193 -0.56 42.59 18.93
C ASP A 193 -1.29 43.20 17.72
N ASP A 194 -1.84 44.39 17.91
CA ASP A 194 -2.66 45.09 16.92
C ASP A 194 -1.82 45.68 15.77
N THR A 195 -0.48 45.64 15.86
CA THR A 195 0.44 46.08 14.80
C THR A 195 0.82 45.00 13.78
N GLN A 196 0.44 43.74 14.01
CA GLN A 196 0.80 42.63 13.13
C GLN A 196 0.09 42.73 11.78
N LEU A 197 0.83 42.47 10.70
CA LEU A 197 0.31 42.49 9.34
C LEU A 197 -0.71 41.38 9.12
N ASP A 198 -1.86 41.74 8.55
CA ASP A 198 -2.98 40.87 8.23
C ASP A 198 -2.61 39.66 7.35
N ASN A 199 -1.65 39.83 6.44
CA ASN A 199 -1.19 38.79 5.52
C ASN A 199 -0.17 37.82 6.15
N THR A 200 0.14 37.96 7.43
CA THR A 200 1.04 37.03 8.14
C THR A 200 0.36 35.68 8.28
N LEU A 201 1.02 34.60 7.85
CA LEU A 201 0.50 33.24 7.99
C LEU A 201 0.46 32.84 9.48
N ILE A 202 -0.63 32.18 9.89
CA ILE A 202 -0.81 31.69 11.27
C ILE A 202 0.36 30.78 11.66
N GLU A 203 0.79 29.91 10.74
CA GLU A 203 1.86 28.94 10.96
C GLU A 203 3.18 29.60 11.37
N ASN A 204 3.47 30.81 10.90
CA ASN A 204 4.70 31.53 11.25
C ASN A 204 4.83 31.83 12.74
N TYR A 205 3.73 31.81 13.51
CA TYR A 205 3.80 31.93 14.96
C TYR A 205 4.28 30.61 15.57
N PHE A 206 3.72 29.48 15.15
CA PHE A 206 4.06 28.16 15.68
C PHE A 206 5.46 27.66 15.25
N THR A 207 6.04 28.21 14.19
CA THR A 207 7.36 27.78 13.65
C THR A 207 8.54 28.68 14.00
N LYS A 208 8.33 29.89 14.52
CA LYS A 208 9.40 30.86 14.83
C LYS A 208 10.38 30.31 15.89
N LYS A 209 11.56 29.90 15.44
CA LYS A 209 12.69 29.45 16.29
C LYS A 209 13.75 30.52 16.58
N ASN A 210 13.68 31.71 15.98
CA ASN A 210 14.77 32.70 16.04
C ASN A 210 14.27 34.12 16.32
N ILE A 211 14.14 34.49 17.60
CA ILE A 211 14.43 35.85 18.09
C ILE A 211 14.99 35.70 19.52
N SER A 212 16.09 36.39 19.80
CA SER A 212 16.89 36.35 21.04
C SER A 212 16.18 36.88 22.31
N THR A 213 14.85 36.83 22.39
CA THR A 213 14.03 37.32 23.52
C THR A 213 12.93 36.33 24.00
N SER A 214 12.98 35.08 23.52
CA SER A 214 12.77 33.82 24.28
C SER A 214 11.64 33.67 25.32
N TYR A 215 10.40 34.11 25.05
CA TYR A 215 9.22 33.48 25.68
C TYR A 215 8.51 32.58 24.64
N GLN A 216 8.37 31.28 24.95
CA GLN A 216 7.78 30.29 24.04
C GLN A 216 6.24 30.42 23.99
N ILE A 217 5.64 30.14 22.83
CA ILE A 217 4.18 30.08 22.71
C ILE A 217 3.61 29.09 23.74
N PRO A 218 2.60 29.50 24.50
CA PRO A 218 2.11 28.72 25.61
C PRO A 218 1.40 27.44 25.18
N GLN A 219 1.64 26.38 25.95
CA GLN A 219 0.98 25.09 25.82
C GLN A 219 -0.33 25.09 26.63
N CYS A 220 -1.35 24.37 26.16
CA CYS A 220 -2.55 24.05 26.90
C CYS A 220 -2.81 22.55 26.95
N GLU A 221 -3.52 22.11 27.98
CA GLU A 221 -4.00 20.73 28.12
C GLU A 221 -5.48 20.63 27.74
N ALA A 222 -5.91 19.49 27.19
CA ALA A 222 -7.31 19.24 26.89
C ALA A 222 -8.18 19.42 28.17
N GLY A 223 -9.22 20.24 28.09
CA GLY A 223 -10.08 20.59 29.23
C GLY A 223 -9.57 21.75 30.08
N GLU A 224 -8.45 22.38 29.72
CA GLU A 224 -7.98 23.57 30.42
C GLU A 224 -8.89 24.77 30.16
N TYR A 225 -9.21 25.52 31.23
CA TYR A 225 -10.08 26.68 31.19
C TYR A 225 -9.37 27.90 30.58
N LEU A 226 -9.75 28.28 29.35
CA LEU A 226 -9.08 29.27 28.51
C LEU A 226 -9.64 30.70 28.63
N GLY A 227 -10.91 30.86 28.97
CA GLY A 227 -11.59 32.15 29.09
C GLY A 227 -13.10 32.00 29.04
N ASN A 228 -13.86 33.09 28.97
CA ASN A 228 -15.32 33.02 28.86
C ASN A 228 -15.83 33.62 27.55
N PHE A 229 -17.10 33.33 27.24
CA PHE A 229 -17.85 34.05 26.22
C PHE A 229 -19.23 34.44 26.74
N THR A 230 -19.86 35.40 26.07
CA THR A 230 -21.23 35.86 26.34
C THR A 230 -21.98 35.96 25.02
N GLY A 231 -23.22 35.47 25.00
CA GLY A 231 -24.08 35.47 23.82
C GLY A 231 -23.78 34.31 22.88
N GLU A 232 -22.76 34.44 22.03
CA GLU A 232 -22.38 33.44 21.02
C GLU A 232 -20.87 33.19 21.00
N ILE A 233 -20.48 31.99 20.59
CA ILE A 233 -19.10 31.63 20.30
C ILE A 233 -19.07 30.77 19.02
N GLY A 234 -18.12 31.06 18.14
CA GLY A 234 -17.87 30.31 16.92
C GLY A 234 -16.71 29.32 17.07
N LEU A 235 -16.76 28.23 16.31
CA LEU A 235 -15.68 27.26 16.18
C LEU A 235 -15.44 26.95 14.71
N ASP A 236 -14.23 27.19 14.22
CA ASP A 236 -13.74 26.58 12.98
C ASP A 236 -12.84 25.38 13.32
N ILE A 237 -13.02 24.29 12.59
CA ILE A 237 -12.12 23.14 12.60
C ILE A 237 -11.45 23.07 11.24
N VAL A 238 -10.16 23.37 11.20
CA VAL A 238 -9.35 23.43 9.98
C VAL A 238 -8.59 22.13 9.83
N LEU A 239 -8.73 21.45 8.69
CA LEU A 239 -8.00 20.23 8.36
C LEU A 239 -6.57 20.55 7.92
N ASP A 240 -5.65 19.65 8.28
CA ASP A 240 -4.24 19.78 7.94
C ASP A 240 -3.92 18.99 6.67
N TYR A 241 -3.45 19.72 5.66
CA TYR A 241 -2.92 19.16 4.41
C TYR A 241 -1.39 19.21 4.36
N GLY A 242 -0.74 19.47 5.48
CA GLY A 242 0.70 19.59 5.64
C GLY A 242 1.16 21.04 5.87
N ASP A 243 2.36 21.20 6.44
CA ASP A 243 3.02 22.49 6.62
C ASP A 243 3.93 22.76 5.42
N TYR A 244 3.38 23.41 4.39
CA TYR A 244 4.11 23.84 3.21
C TYR A 244 3.62 25.19 2.67
N GLN A 245 4.50 25.87 1.94
CA GLN A 245 4.18 27.07 1.17
C GLN A 245 4.12 26.74 -0.33
N LEU A 246 3.19 27.36 -1.04
CA LEU A 246 3.20 27.36 -2.50
C LEU A 246 4.17 28.45 -3.00
N GLN A 247 5.14 28.06 -3.82
CA GLN A 247 6.02 28.99 -4.53
C GLN A 247 5.50 29.22 -5.95
N ASN A 248 5.72 30.41 -6.51
CA ASN A 248 5.50 30.70 -7.94
C ASN A 248 4.09 30.36 -8.45
N GLN A 249 3.07 30.49 -7.57
CA GLN A 249 1.67 30.21 -7.86
C GLN A 249 0.77 31.20 -7.10
N GLU A 250 -0.32 31.62 -7.73
CA GLU A 250 -1.39 32.38 -7.09
C GLU A 250 -2.12 31.51 -6.05
N GLU A 251 -2.19 31.98 -4.82
CA GLU A 251 -2.93 31.33 -3.73
C GLU A 251 -4.22 32.12 -3.44
N LEU A 252 -5.37 31.54 -3.79
CA LEU A 252 -6.67 32.23 -3.74
C LEU A 252 -7.24 32.35 -2.31
N PHE A 253 -6.76 31.53 -1.38
CA PHE A 253 -7.13 31.56 0.03
C PHE A 253 -5.94 31.17 0.90
N LYS A 254 -5.72 31.94 1.97
CA LYS A 254 -4.60 31.77 2.91
C LYS A 254 -5.11 31.63 4.34
N LEU A 255 -4.43 30.80 5.13
CA LEU A 255 -4.61 30.73 6.58
C LEU A 255 -3.74 31.80 7.26
N ASP A 256 -4.10 33.06 7.04
CA ASP A 256 -3.41 34.25 7.57
C ASP A 256 -4.14 34.88 8.77
N LEU A 257 -3.56 35.93 9.35
CA LEU A 257 -4.17 36.65 10.47
C LEU A 257 -5.47 37.36 10.05
N LYS A 258 -5.60 37.81 8.81
CA LYS A 258 -6.85 38.37 8.28
C LYS A 258 -7.99 37.36 8.38
N PHE A 259 -7.74 36.09 8.07
CA PHE A 259 -8.68 35.00 8.30
C PHE A 259 -8.88 34.72 9.79
N ALA A 260 -7.80 34.65 10.57
CA ALA A 260 -7.84 34.32 12.00
C ALA A 260 -8.66 35.33 12.83
N ARG A 261 -8.64 36.62 12.47
CA ARG A 261 -9.25 37.73 13.21
C ARG A 261 -10.75 37.91 12.95
N LYS A 262 -11.31 37.33 11.88
CA LYS A 262 -12.74 37.48 11.56
C LYS A 262 -13.64 37.03 12.72
N LYS A 263 -14.77 37.73 12.92
CA LYS A 263 -15.83 37.27 13.85
C LYS A 263 -16.45 35.93 13.42
N GLU A 264 -16.67 35.76 12.12
CA GLU A 264 -17.04 34.50 11.50
C GLU A 264 -16.40 34.41 10.11
N HIS A 265 -16.12 33.19 9.67
CA HIS A 265 -15.59 32.97 8.34
C HIS A 265 -16.67 32.49 7.36
N ILE A 266 -16.81 33.26 6.27
CA ILE A 266 -17.68 32.96 5.14
C ILE A 266 -16.83 33.12 3.88
N PHE A 267 -16.76 32.05 3.07
CA PHE A 267 -16.31 32.14 1.69
C PHE A 267 -17.36 32.90 0.89
N ASP A 268 -16.98 34.00 0.25
CA ASP A 268 -17.87 34.83 -0.55
C ASP A 268 -17.31 34.95 -1.97
N THR A 269 -18.03 34.40 -2.93
CA THR A 269 -17.58 34.33 -4.31
C THR A 269 -17.93 35.58 -5.13
N THR A 270 -18.67 36.53 -4.57
CA THR A 270 -19.18 37.71 -5.31
C THR A 270 -18.08 38.61 -5.86
N ASN A 271 -16.91 38.63 -5.22
CA ASN A 271 -15.76 39.46 -5.60
C ASN A 271 -14.64 38.66 -6.27
N VAL A 272 -14.84 37.37 -6.57
CA VAL A 272 -13.87 36.57 -7.30
C VAL A 272 -14.06 36.87 -8.79
N PRO A 273 -13.07 37.48 -9.47
CA PRO A 273 -13.22 37.80 -10.89
C PRO A 273 -13.50 36.53 -11.69
N PRO A 274 -14.59 36.47 -12.48
CA PRO A 274 -14.84 35.32 -13.34
C PRO A 274 -13.73 35.25 -14.41
N SER A 275 -13.07 34.10 -14.53
CA SER A 275 -12.24 33.82 -15.71
C SER A 275 -13.14 33.45 -16.90
N ILE A 276 -12.57 33.42 -18.12
CA ILE A 276 -13.29 33.11 -19.37
C ILE A 276 -14.14 31.82 -19.26
N ASN A 277 -13.77 30.87 -18.38
CA ASN A 277 -14.42 29.57 -18.19
C ASN A 277 -14.86 29.25 -16.74
N ASP A 278 -15.00 30.24 -15.85
CA ASP A 278 -15.39 30.04 -14.43
C ASP A 278 -14.39 29.22 -13.56
N THR A 279 -13.23 28.86 -14.11
CA THR A 279 -12.23 28.00 -13.44
C THR A 279 -11.72 28.61 -12.14
N LYS A 280 -11.42 29.91 -12.12
CA LYS A 280 -10.91 30.60 -10.90
C LYS A 280 -11.94 30.55 -9.77
N LEU A 281 -13.22 30.71 -10.10
CA LEU A 281 -14.31 30.57 -9.14
C LEU A 281 -14.40 29.12 -8.63
N LYS A 282 -14.36 28.12 -9.52
CA LYS A 282 -14.38 26.71 -9.12
C LYS A 282 -13.21 26.38 -8.18
N ARG A 283 -11.99 26.83 -8.50
CA ARG A 283 -10.80 26.65 -7.64
C ARG A 283 -10.98 27.29 -6.27
N TYR A 284 -11.51 28.52 -6.22
CA TYR A 284 -11.79 29.19 -4.95
C TYR A 284 -12.81 28.41 -4.09
N LYS A 285 -13.82 27.82 -4.73
CA LYS A 285 -14.81 26.98 -4.04
C LYS A 285 -14.23 25.68 -3.48
N GLU A 286 -13.18 25.11 -4.07
CA GLU A 286 -12.54 23.89 -3.55
C GLU A 286 -12.02 24.08 -2.11
N TYR A 287 -11.56 25.27 -1.71
CA TYR A 287 -11.01 25.51 -0.37
C TYR A 287 -11.97 25.19 0.80
N ILE A 288 -13.29 25.09 0.58
CA ILE A 288 -14.22 24.74 1.67
C ILE A 288 -13.97 23.34 2.24
N HIS A 289 -13.39 22.41 1.47
CA HIS A 289 -13.12 21.05 1.95
C HIS A 289 -12.00 21.01 3.01
N GLN A 290 -11.24 22.11 3.18
CA GLN A 290 -10.28 22.30 4.26
C GLN A 290 -10.96 22.52 5.62
N PHE A 291 -12.28 22.72 5.66
CA PHE A 291 -13.03 22.98 6.88
C PHE A 291 -13.99 21.84 7.20
N MET A 292 -14.18 21.56 8.48
CA MET A 292 -15.13 20.56 8.96
C MET A 292 -16.16 21.19 9.91
N ASP A 293 -17.42 20.81 9.75
CA ASP A 293 -18.49 21.18 10.68
C ASP A 293 -18.18 20.66 12.09
N ALA A 294 -18.33 21.51 13.10
CA ALA A 294 -18.09 21.13 14.48
C ALA A 294 -19.03 20.00 14.93
N ALA A 295 -20.30 20.02 14.50
CA ALA A 295 -21.23 18.94 14.82
C ALA A 295 -20.77 17.59 14.24
N ALA A 296 -20.26 17.58 13.00
CA ALA A 296 -19.73 16.36 12.38
C ALA A 296 -18.47 15.83 13.07
N PHE A 297 -17.58 16.73 13.54
CA PHE A 297 -16.43 16.36 14.37
C PHE A 297 -16.86 15.73 15.71
N TRP A 298 -17.84 16.29 16.40
CA TRP A 298 -18.32 15.68 17.64
C TRP A 298 -19.05 14.35 17.39
N GLY A 299 -19.87 14.29 16.34
CA GLY A 299 -20.62 13.09 15.99
C GLY A 299 -19.75 11.93 15.50
N SER A 300 -18.54 12.22 15.00
CA SER A 300 -17.56 11.20 14.62
C SER A 300 -16.99 10.43 15.82
N HIS A 301 -17.15 10.92 17.05
CA HIS A 301 -16.70 10.23 18.28
C HIS A 301 -17.68 9.15 18.75
N ILE A 302 -18.90 9.11 18.22
CA ILE A 302 -19.93 8.14 18.61
C ILE A 302 -19.41 6.72 18.40
N GLU A 303 -19.48 5.86 19.40
CA GLU A 303 -19.06 4.44 19.42
C GLU A 303 -17.58 4.13 19.16
N CYS A 304 -16.76 5.03 18.61
CA CYS A 304 -15.32 4.80 18.39
C CYS A 304 -14.38 5.75 19.15
N GLY A 305 -14.88 6.89 19.64
CA GLY A 305 -14.09 7.92 20.32
C GLY A 305 -14.57 8.23 21.74
N THR A 306 -14.04 9.31 22.32
CA THR A 306 -14.42 9.79 23.66
C THR A 306 -14.45 11.32 23.73
N ILE A 307 -15.54 11.89 24.24
CA ILE A 307 -15.65 13.34 24.51
C ILE A 307 -15.79 13.60 26.01
N LYS A 308 -14.77 14.19 26.62
CA LYS A 308 -14.81 14.67 28.01
C LYS A 308 -15.57 16.00 28.08
N THR A 309 -16.20 16.24 29.21
CA THR A 309 -16.97 17.47 29.50
C THR A 309 -16.77 17.83 30.96
N ILE A 310 -17.15 19.04 31.38
CA ILE A 310 -17.10 19.42 32.81
C ILE A 310 -17.95 18.46 33.64
N GLY A 311 -19.17 18.16 33.17
CA GLY A 311 -20.11 17.27 33.86
C GLY A 311 -19.78 15.79 33.77
N ASN A 312 -18.87 15.38 32.88
CA ASN A 312 -18.46 14.00 32.70
C ASN A 312 -16.99 13.88 32.25
N GLN A 313 -16.10 13.71 33.24
CA GLN A 313 -14.66 13.60 33.04
C GLN A 313 -14.19 12.22 32.54
N THR A 314 -15.01 11.16 32.71
CA THR A 314 -14.71 9.83 32.13
C THR A 314 -15.02 9.76 30.64
N GLY A 315 -15.86 10.69 30.16
CA GLY A 315 -16.13 10.96 28.76
C GLY A 315 -17.37 10.24 28.21
N SER A 316 -18.04 10.90 27.28
CA SER A 316 -19.20 10.40 26.55
C SER A 316 -18.73 9.63 25.31
N LYS A 317 -19.29 8.43 25.09
CA LYS A 317 -18.97 7.58 23.94
C LYS A 317 -20.20 7.12 23.18
N THR A 318 -21.33 6.99 23.86
CA THR A 318 -22.54 6.42 23.26
C THR A 318 -23.21 7.43 22.33
N ASN A 319 -23.88 6.89 21.31
CA ASN A 319 -24.72 7.68 20.41
C ASN A 319 -25.70 8.59 21.18
N ASN A 320 -26.43 8.05 22.17
CA ASN A 320 -27.43 8.81 22.92
C ASN A 320 -26.82 9.95 23.75
N ASP A 321 -25.70 9.71 24.45
CA ASP A 321 -25.06 10.73 25.27
C ASP A 321 -24.53 11.89 24.41
N ILE A 322 -23.76 11.56 23.37
CA ILE A 322 -23.15 12.57 22.50
C ILE A 322 -24.24 13.35 21.75
N PHE A 323 -25.27 12.68 21.24
CA PHE A 323 -26.34 13.35 20.53
C PHE A 323 -27.12 14.32 21.45
N SER A 324 -27.55 13.85 22.61
CA SER A 324 -28.41 14.64 23.52
C SER A 324 -27.69 15.78 24.22
N LYS A 325 -26.42 15.61 24.60
CA LYS A 325 -25.66 16.60 25.38
C LYS A 325 -24.85 17.56 24.49
N ILE A 326 -24.36 17.08 23.35
CA ILE A 326 -23.40 17.83 22.51
C ILE A 326 -24.00 18.19 21.15
N LEU A 327 -24.44 17.21 20.37
CA LEU A 327 -24.95 17.51 19.01
C LEU A 327 -26.22 18.35 19.06
N SER A 328 -27.08 18.16 20.06
CA SER A 328 -28.32 18.95 20.26
C SER A 328 -28.09 20.47 20.34
N LYS A 329 -26.84 20.90 20.56
CA LYS A 329 -26.39 22.30 20.61
C LYS A 329 -26.07 22.89 19.23
N TYR A 330 -26.03 22.08 18.18
CA TYR A 330 -25.74 22.48 16.78
C TYR A 330 -26.91 22.29 15.80
N GLN A 331 -27.12 23.27 14.92
CA GLN A 331 -28.24 23.32 13.96
C GLN A 331 -28.07 22.22 12.91
N THR A 332 -26.83 21.79 12.70
CA THR A 332 -26.37 20.76 11.80
C THR A 332 -26.31 19.36 12.43
N LYS A 333 -26.87 19.16 13.64
CA LYS A 333 -26.83 17.89 14.41
C LYS A 333 -27.24 16.62 13.67
N ASN A 334 -28.01 16.76 12.60
CA ASN A 334 -28.47 15.64 11.78
C ASN A 334 -27.82 15.57 10.39
N LYS A 335 -26.82 16.39 10.10
CA LYS A 335 -26.24 16.53 8.76
C LYS A 335 -25.06 15.60 8.54
N ILE A 336 -25.09 14.89 7.42
CA ILE A 336 -23.95 14.18 6.87
C ILE A 336 -23.28 15.03 5.79
N TYR A 337 -21.95 15.09 5.84
CA TYR A 337 -21.12 15.81 4.89
C TYR A 337 -20.34 14.79 4.06
N VAL A 338 -20.48 14.82 2.74
CA VAL A 338 -19.79 13.90 1.83
C VAL A 338 -18.95 14.72 0.86
N TYR A 339 -17.63 14.57 0.96
CA TYR A 339 -16.67 15.07 -0.02
C TYR A 339 -16.16 13.91 -0.86
N ILE A 340 -16.13 14.11 -2.18
CA ILE A 340 -15.67 13.10 -3.13
C ILE A 340 -14.59 13.75 -3.97
N GLN A 341 -13.34 13.38 -3.72
CA GLN A 341 -12.20 13.79 -4.51
C GLN A 341 -12.06 12.85 -5.70
N GLY A 342 -12.12 13.39 -6.92
CA GLY A 342 -11.76 12.70 -8.14
C GLY A 342 -10.28 12.88 -8.50
N GLU A 343 -10.01 12.90 -9.79
CA GLU A 343 -8.67 13.05 -10.34
C GLU A 343 -8.10 14.46 -10.08
N ASN A 344 -6.77 14.59 -10.06
CA ASN A 344 -6.05 15.87 -9.90
C ASN A 344 -6.46 16.70 -8.67
N ASN A 345 -6.76 16.07 -7.52
CA ASN A 345 -7.16 16.77 -6.28
C ASN A 345 -8.41 17.65 -6.39
N ARG A 346 -9.32 17.35 -7.32
CA ARG A 346 -10.56 18.12 -7.49
C ARG A 346 -11.78 17.35 -7.01
N SER A 347 -12.85 18.06 -6.67
CA SER A 347 -14.15 17.45 -6.47
C SER A 347 -14.62 16.64 -7.69
N TYR A 348 -15.37 15.57 -7.44
CA TYR A 348 -15.71 14.54 -8.42
C TYR A 348 -16.31 15.06 -9.74
N ASN A 349 -17.13 16.11 -9.67
CA ASN A 349 -17.82 16.73 -10.80
C ASN A 349 -17.15 18.01 -11.31
N TYR A 350 -15.91 18.30 -10.87
CA TYR A 350 -15.19 19.52 -11.26
C TYR A 350 -14.94 19.61 -12.78
N TYR A 351 -14.39 18.53 -13.37
CA TYR A 351 -14.06 18.45 -14.80
C TYR A 351 -15.22 17.93 -15.67
N ASP A 352 -16.10 17.11 -15.12
CA ASP A 352 -17.26 16.53 -15.83
C ASP A 352 -18.53 16.75 -15.00
N SER A 353 -19.31 17.76 -15.37
CA SER A 353 -20.57 18.09 -14.70
C SER A 353 -21.68 17.04 -14.91
N THR A 354 -21.48 16.07 -15.82
CA THR A 354 -22.42 14.96 -16.06
C THR A 354 -22.24 13.80 -15.06
N ARG A 355 -21.20 13.83 -14.23
CA ARG A 355 -20.98 12.84 -13.18
C ARG A 355 -22.03 12.97 -12.08
N THR A 356 -22.62 11.84 -11.70
CA THR A 356 -23.72 11.77 -10.73
C THR A 356 -23.42 10.78 -9.63
N VAL A 357 -23.88 11.10 -8.41
CA VAL A 357 -23.80 10.21 -7.25
C VAL A 357 -25.20 9.88 -6.76
N TYR A 358 -25.46 8.63 -6.41
CA TYR A 358 -26.76 8.15 -5.88
C TYR A 358 -26.58 7.52 -4.49
N GLY A 359 -27.68 7.37 -3.73
CA GLY A 359 -27.71 6.49 -2.54
C GLY A 359 -28.41 7.00 -1.27
N LEU A 360 -28.77 8.29 -1.16
CA LEU A 360 -29.37 8.87 0.07
C LEU A 360 -30.90 9.08 -0.01
N SER A 361 -31.56 8.60 -1.06
CA SER A 361 -33.02 8.64 -1.23
C SER A 361 -33.66 7.28 -0.87
N PRO A 362 -34.92 7.23 -0.39
CA PRO A 362 -35.65 5.97 -0.18
C PRO A 362 -35.82 5.14 -1.45
N SER A 363 -35.73 5.76 -2.64
CA SER A 363 -35.43 5.07 -3.89
C SER A 363 -33.92 5.09 -4.12
N ALA A 364 -33.32 3.96 -4.51
CA ALA A 364 -31.90 3.87 -4.88
C ALA A 364 -31.48 4.81 -6.04
N ASP A 365 -32.46 5.50 -6.65
CA ASP A 365 -32.35 6.29 -7.88
C ASP A 365 -32.28 7.81 -7.67
N GLY A 366 -32.33 8.32 -6.44
CA GLY A 366 -32.28 9.77 -6.19
C GLY A 366 -30.86 10.35 -6.32
N GLU A 367 -30.64 11.28 -7.26
CA GLU A 367 -29.38 12.01 -7.41
C GLU A 367 -29.02 12.85 -6.17
N LEU A 368 -27.75 12.81 -5.77
CA LEU A 368 -27.20 13.55 -4.63
C LEU A 368 -26.60 14.91 -5.01
N ASN A 369 -26.61 15.25 -6.30
CA ASN A 369 -25.84 16.34 -6.90
C ASN A 369 -26.27 17.77 -6.50
N ASN A 370 -27.35 17.95 -5.74
CA ASN A 370 -27.69 19.27 -5.22
C ASN A 370 -26.75 19.66 -4.07
N THR A 371 -25.63 20.28 -4.44
CA THR A 371 -24.63 20.86 -3.53
C THR A 371 -24.75 22.37 -3.38
N SER A 372 -25.80 22.97 -3.97
CA SER A 372 -25.87 24.43 -4.18
C SER A 372 -24.62 24.99 -4.87
N GLY A 373 -23.98 24.23 -5.75
CA GLY A 373 -22.79 24.66 -6.49
C GLY A 373 -21.49 24.66 -5.68
N TRP A 374 -21.43 23.93 -4.56
CA TRP A 374 -20.23 23.72 -3.74
C TRP A 374 -19.68 22.28 -3.88
N PRO A 375 -18.42 21.99 -3.54
CA PRO A 375 -17.82 20.66 -3.70
C PRO A 375 -18.20 19.63 -2.61
N ILE A 376 -19.05 20.00 -1.64
CA ILE A 376 -19.49 19.12 -0.54
C ILE A 376 -20.98 18.85 -0.65
N ILE A 377 -21.36 17.58 -0.58
CA ILE A 377 -22.75 17.14 -0.49
C ILE A 377 -23.18 17.18 0.98
N ILE A 378 -24.27 17.90 1.28
CA ILE A 378 -24.82 18.01 2.64
C ILE A 378 -26.24 17.42 2.64
N LYS A 379 -26.48 16.39 3.45
CA LYS A 379 -27.77 15.70 3.51
C LYS A 379 -28.16 15.32 4.93
N GLU A 380 -29.42 14.95 5.10
CA GLU A 380 -29.97 14.41 6.35
C GLU A 380 -30.57 13.05 6.03
N LEU A 381 -30.19 12.01 6.78
CA LEU A 381 -30.76 10.69 6.62
C LEU A 381 -31.92 10.50 7.58
N THR A 382 -32.97 9.86 7.11
CA THR A 382 -34.09 9.41 7.94
C THR A 382 -34.15 7.89 8.00
N SER A 383 -34.48 7.32 9.16
CA SER A 383 -34.83 5.90 9.29
C SER A 383 -36.32 5.71 9.51
N SER A 384 -36.86 4.56 9.09
CA SER A 384 -38.27 4.20 9.23
C SER A 384 -38.67 3.89 10.68
N THR A 385 -37.71 3.53 11.53
CA THR A 385 -37.92 3.07 12.91
C THR A 385 -37.03 3.81 13.90
N ALA A 386 -37.58 4.20 15.05
CA ALA A 386 -36.86 4.94 16.09
C ALA A 386 -35.83 4.08 16.86
N THR A 387 -35.83 2.76 16.65
CA THR A 387 -34.94 1.79 17.32
C THR A 387 -33.62 1.58 16.59
N ASP A 388 -33.49 2.06 15.36
CA ASP A 388 -32.29 1.83 14.55
C ASP A 388 -31.12 2.64 15.12
N LYS A 389 -30.03 1.96 15.46
CA LYS A 389 -28.80 2.62 15.93
C LYS A 389 -27.88 3.02 14.76
N THR A 390 -27.98 2.30 13.64
CA THR A 390 -27.18 2.56 12.44
C THR A 390 -28.01 2.36 11.18
N LYS A 391 -27.68 3.10 10.12
CA LYS A 391 -28.25 2.93 8.78
C LYS A 391 -27.13 2.70 7.76
N LYS A 392 -27.22 1.58 7.04
CA LYS A 392 -26.34 1.27 5.91
C LYS A 392 -26.81 2.04 4.67
N ILE A 393 -25.88 2.74 4.03
CA ILE A 393 -26.05 3.46 2.77
C ILE A 393 -25.13 2.82 1.73
N ILE A 394 -25.63 2.67 0.50
CA ILE A 394 -24.82 2.25 -0.64
C ILE A 394 -24.67 3.48 -1.54
N PHE A 395 -23.47 4.07 -1.55
CA PHE A 395 -23.15 5.15 -2.47
C PHE A 395 -22.81 4.58 -3.84
N ASN A 396 -23.38 5.18 -4.87
CA ASN A 396 -23.28 4.71 -6.24
C ASN A 396 -22.64 5.82 -7.08
N LEU A 397 -21.37 5.63 -7.46
CA LEU A 397 -20.61 6.60 -8.27
C LEU A 397 -20.72 6.25 -9.75
N LYS A 398 -21.36 7.12 -10.54
CA LYS A 398 -21.52 6.90 -11.98
C LYS A 398 -20.27 7.28 -12.77
N TYR A 399 -19.69 6.33 -13.48
CA TYR A 399 -18.54 6.55 -14.35
C TYR A 399 -18.81 6.03 -15.78
N LYS A 400 -18.05 6.53 -16.75
CA LYS A 400 -18.08 6.09 -18.15
C LYS A 400 -17.02 5.01 -18.34
N ILE A 401 -17.36 3.88 -18.95
CA ILE A 401 -16.35 2.90 -19.41
C ILE A 401 -15.72 3.41 -20.69
N ASP A 402 -14.38 3.38 -20.76
CA ASP A 402 -13.66 3.55 -22.03
C ASP A 402 -13.53 2.21 -22.74
N SER A 403 -14.19 2.07 -23.89
CA SER A 403 -14.16 0.86 -24.70
C SER A 403 -12.85 0.67 -25.47
N LYS A 404 -11.99 1.70 -25.57
CA LYS A 404 -10.69 1.61 -26.25
C LYS A 404 -9.65 0.85 -25.42
N ILE A 405 -9.89 0.72 -24.12
CA ILE A 405 -8.99 0.05 -23.18
C ILE A 405 -9.44 -1.40 -23.02
N PRO A 406 -8.55 -2.38 -23.27
CA PRO A 406 -8.88 -3.79 -23.08
C PRO A 406 -9.37 -4.07 -21.65
N GLU A 407 -10.38 -4.93 -21.51
CA GLU A 407 -11.01 -5.23 -20.21
C GLU A 407 -10.04 -5.59 -19.08
N PRO A 408 -8.99 -6.43 -19.31
CA PRO A 408 -8.02 -6.74 -18.26
C PRO A 408 -7.20 -5.54 -17.78
N GLU A 409 -7.13 -4.47 -18.59
CA GLU A 409 -6.32 -3.27 -18.35
C GLU A 409 -7.12 -2.14 -17.68
N ARG A 410 -8.45 -2.22 -17.70
CA ARG A 410 -9.32 -1.24 -17.04
C ARG A 410 -9.27 -1.38 -15.53
N HIS A 411 -9.27 -0.24 -14.85
CA HIS A 411 -9.35 -0.19 -13.40
C HIS A 411 -10.00 1.10 -12.91
N ILE A 412 -10.56 1.03 -11.72
CA ILE A 412 -11.05 2.18 -10.95
C ILE A 412 -10.62 1.96 -9.51
N LEU A 413 -10.16 3.03 -8.88
CA LEU A 413 -9.78 3.00 -7.47
C LEU A 413 -10.74 3.81 -6.63
N VAL A 414 -11.06 3.27 -5.46
CA VAL A 414 -11.83 3.97 -4.45
C VAL A 414 -11.17 3.74 -3.09
N ASP A 415 -10.92 4.82 -2.37
CA ASP A 415 -10.57 4.79 -0.96
C ASP A 415 -11.53 5.66 -0.14
N VAL A 416 -11.62 5.37 1.16
CA VAL A 416 -12.68 5.89 2.01
C VAL A 416 -12.17 6.19 3.40
N ILE A 417 -12.40 7.43 3.83
CA ILE A 417 -12.25 7.86 5.21
C ILE A 417 -13.63 8.22 5.77
N ALA A 418 -14.03 7.52 6.84
CA ALA A 418 -15.32 7.74 7.52
C ALA A 418 -15.19 7.39 9.01
N ALA A 419 -16.00 8.01 9.85
CA ALA A 419 -16.13 7.62 11.26
C ALA A 419 -16.74 6.20 11.38
N ASN A 420 -16.40 5.46 12.45
CA ASN A 420 -17.04 4.17 12.79
C ASN A 420 -16.95 3.05 11.74
N LYS A 421 -15.98 3.13 10.83
CA LYS A 421 -15.81 2.12 9.78
C LYS A 421 -14.97 0.94 10.27
N ASN A 422 -15.64 -0.09 10.80
CA ASN A 422 -14.98 -1.31 11.31
C ASN A 422 -14.50 -2.28 10.21
N ASN A 423 -14.68 -1.97 8.92
CA ASN A 423 -14.28 -2.83 7.79
C ASN A 423 -13.51 -2.03 6.72
N THR A 424 -12.31 -1.59 7.07
CA THR A 424 -11.36 -0.96 6.14
C THR A 424 -10.58 -1.98 5.30
N SER A 425 -10.62 -3.27 5.65
CA SER A 425 -9.93 -4.37 4.93
C SER A 425 -10.18 -4.40 3.41
N SER A 426 -11.35 -3.91 2.98
CA SER A 426 -11.79 -3.94 1.58
C SER A 426 -11.30 -2.73 0.75
N TYR A 427 -10.66 -1.73 1.38
CA TYR A 427 -10.19 -0.52 0.72
C TYR A 427 -8.65 -0.46 0.71
N PRO A 428 -7.96 0.45 -0.01
CA PRO A 428 -8.47 0.96 -1.27
C PRO A 428 -8.93 -0.21 -2.15
N MET A 429 -10.11 -0.05 -2.73
CA MET A 429 -10.74 -1.05 -3.58
C MET A 429 -10.28 -0.80 -5.01
N VAL A 430 -9.81 -1.86 -5.68
CA VAL A 430 -9.57 -1.88 -7.12
C VAL A 430 -10.74 -2.59 -7.77
N GLU A 431 -11.51 -1.89 -8.59
CA GLU A 431 -12.55 -2.46 -9.44
C GLU A 431 -11.99 -2.57 -10.87
N ARG A 432 -12.19 -3.70 -11.56
CA ARG A 432 -11.88 -3.84 -12.99
C ARG A 432 -13.18 -3.84 -13.78
N PRO A 433 -13.57 -2.70 -14.41
CA PRO A 433 -14.82 -2.61 -15.15
C PRO A 433 -14.90 -3.66 -16.27
N LEU A 434 -15.94 -4.49 -16.23
CA LEU A 434 -16.23 -5.50 -17.26
C LEU A 434 -17.21 -4.94 -18.29
N ASN A 435 -17.04 -5.31 -19.57
CA ASN A 435 -18.04 -5.01 -20.58
C ASN A 435 -19.12 -6.11 -20.50
N PRO A 436 -20.42 -5.81 -20.30
CA PRO A 436 -21.44 -6.83 -20.50
C PRO A 436 -21.33 -7.33 -21.94
N ALA A 437 -21.30 -8.66 -22.12
CA ALA A 437 -21.07 -9.34 -23.39
C ALA A 437 -21.74 -8.64 -24.57
N LEU A 438 -20.95 -7.93 -25.39
CA LEU A 438 -21.39 -7.37 -26.66
C LEU A 438 -20.73 -8.17 -27.79
N PRO A 439 -21.50 -8.57 -28.83
CA PRO A 439 -20.97 -9.33 -29.94
C PRO A 439 -20.12 -8.44 -30.86
N SER A 440 -18.80 -8.69 -30.90
CA SER A 440 -17.86 -8.18 -31.90
C SER A 440 -17.71 -6.64 -31.99
N PRO A 441 -16.64 -6.12 -32.64
CA PRO A 441 -16.11 -4.80 -32.31
C PRO A 441 -16.96 -3.68 -32.93
N ILE A 442 -17.62 -2.90 -32.07
CA ILE A 442 -18.14 -1.58 -32.45
C ILE A 442 -17.13 -0.54 -31.92
N PRO A 443 -16.50 0.27 -32.77
CA PRO A 443 -15.70 1.39 -32.32
C PRO A 443 -16.63 2.46 -31.73
N GLU A 444 -16.28 2.98 -30.54
CA GLU A 444 -16.94 4.12 -29.86
C GLU A 444 -18.27 3.84 -29.12
N PHE A 445 -18.25 2.96 -28.12
CA PHE A 445 -19.36 2.86 -27.17
C PHE A 445 -18.95 3.32 -25.76
N LEU A 446 -19.57 4.40 -25.26
CA LEU A 446 -19.45 4.84 -23.87
C LEU A 446 -20.61 4.26 -23.05
N ALA A 447 -20.34 3.26 -22.22
CA ALA A 447 -21.32 2.69 -21.30
C ALA A 447 -21.26 3.39 -19.93
N ASN A 448 -22.42 3.72 -19.35
CA ASN A 448 -22.47 4.19 -17.97
C ASN A 448 -22.48 2.98 -17.01
N LYS A 449 -21.60 3.01 -16.01
CA LYS A 449 -21.56 2.04 -14.91
C LYS A 449 -21.53 2.75 -13.57
N THR A 450 -21.67 1.96 -12.52
CA THR A 450 -21.75 2.44 -11.15
C THR A 450 -20.86 1.59 -10.25
N SER A 451 -20.01 2.25 -9.46
CA SER A 451 -19.29 1.59 -8.37
C SER A 451 -20.07 1.77 -7.07
N SER A 452 -20.34 0.68 -6.36
CA SER A 452 -21.16 0.65 -5.15
C SER A 452 -20.31 0.57 -3.89
N ILE A 453 -20.46 1.55 -2.99
CA ILE A 453 -19.65 1.73 -1.79
C ILE A 453 -20.56 1.69 -0.55
N PRO A 454 -20.58 0.59 0.22
CA PRO A 454 -21.41 0.49 1.43
C PRO A 454 -20.76 1.19 2.63
N ILE A 455 -21.51 2.08 3.29
CA ILE A 455 -21.09 2.85 4.48
C ILE A 455 -22.21 2.86 5.53
N ASN A 456 -21.86 2.78 6.82
CA ASN A 456 -22.82 2.86 7.91
C ASN A 456 -22.77 4.24 8.59
N PHE A 457 -23.92 4.84 8.84
CA PHE A 457 -24.05 6.06 9.63
C PHE A 457 -24.84 5.80 10.91
N GLN A 458 -24.47 6.50 11.99
CA GLN A 458 -25.18 6.43 13.26
C GLN A 458 -26.52 7.17 13.17
N ILE A 459 -27.56 6.59 13.75
CA ILE A 459 -28.92 7.14 13.78
C ILE A 459 -29.31 7.39 15.24
N ASN A 460 -29.90 8.56 15.52
CA ASN A 460 -30.53 8.86 16.79
C ASN A 460 -32.02 9.14 16.56
N ASN A 461 -32.88 8.41 17.29
CA ASN A 461 -34.32 8.34 17.00
C ASN A 461 -34.54 7.95 15.52
N THR A 462 -34.98 8.88 14.68
CA THR A 462 -35.26 8.64 13.26
C THR A 462 -34.33 9.38 12.32
N LYS A 463 -33.28 10.05 12.81
CA LYS A 463 -32.39 10.90 11.99
C LYS A 463 -30.92 10.53 12.16
N SER A 464 -30.11 10.77 11.13
CA SER A 464 -28.66 10.63 11.25
C SER A 464 -28.10 11.51 12.36
N CYS A 465 -27.06 11.04 13.04
CA CYS A 465 -26.16 11.91 13.78
C CYS A 465 -25.23 12.62 12.80
N ALA A 466 -24.80 13.83 13.14
CA ALA A 466 -23.86 14.58 12.32
C ALA A 466 -22.58 13.78 12.07
N SER A 467 -22.10 13.73 10.83
CA SER A 467 -20.93 12.92 10.46
C SER A 467 -20.32 13.36 9.14
N PHE A 468 -19.12 12.85 8.82
CA PHE A 468 -18.42 13.14 7.57
C PHE A 468 -18.06 11.85 6.83
N LEU A 469 -17.85 11.99 5.52
CA LEU A 469 -17.34 10.96 4.62
C LEU A 469 -16.43 11.62 3.58
N PHE A 470 -15.18 11.16 3.48
CA PHE A 470 -14.28 11.51 2.39
C PHE A 470 -14.10 10.28 1.51
N LEU A 471 -14.45 10.40 0.23
CA LEU A 471 -14.21 9.39 -0.80
C LEU A 471 -13.09 9.90 -1.72
N TYR A 472 -12.07 9.08 -1.95
CA TYR A 472 -11.01 9.39 -2.91
C TYR A 472 -11.11 8.41 -4.06
N VAL A 473 -11.22 8.94 -5.28
CA VAL A 473 -11.56 8.16 -6.46
C VAL A 473 -10.56 8.46 -7.57
N ASN A 474 -10.11 7.42 -8.26
CA ASN A 474 -9.36 7.55 -9.50
C ASN A 474 -10.06 6.72 -10.57
N LEU A 475 -10.66 7.40 -11.55
CA LEU A 475 -11.38 6.78 -12.67
C LEU A 475 -10.54 6.64 -13.94
N ASN A 476 -9.24 6.98 -13.91
CA ASN A 476 -8.36 6.73 -15.05
C ASN A 476 -8.32 5.22 -15.28
N GLN A 477 -9.00 4.76 -16.33
CA GLN A 477 -9.07 3.34 -16.65
C GLN A 477 -7.83 2.86 -17.39
N GLU A 478 -7.07 3.77 -17.99
CA GLU A 478 -5.86 3.41 -18.73
C GLU A 478 -4.76 3.09 -17.74
N PHE A 479 -4.18 1.91 -17.91
CA PHE A 479 -3.11 1.47 -17.04
C PHE A 479 -1.88 2.40 -17.16
N PRO A 480 -1.47 3.10 -16.08
CA PRO A 480 -0.45 4.15 -16.19
C PRO A 480 1.00 3.61 -16.18
N LEU A 481 1.30 2.42 -16.74
CA LEU A 481 2.66 1.82 -16.64
C LEU A 481 3.76 2.78 -17.07
N LYS A 482 3.45 3.51 -18.15
CA LYS A 482 4.37 4.43 -18.80
C LYS A 482 4.29 5.85 -18.24
N SER A 483 3.52 6.10 -17.17
CA SER A 483 3.28 7.49 -16.73
C SER A 483 2.87 7.65 -15.27
N TYR A 484 2.82 6.60 -14.45
CA TYR A 484 2.37 6.68 -13.04
C TYR A 484 3.16 7.73 -12.23
N TYR A 485 4.44 7.92 -12.58
CA TYR A 485 5.32 8.91 -11.97
C TYR A 485 4.88 10.37 -12.19
N ASN A 486 4.07 10.67 -13.21
CA ASN A 486 3.56 12.01 -13.49
C ASN A 486 2.50 12.48 -12.48
N ASP A 487 1.98 11.56 -11.67
CA ASP A 487 1.06 11.86 -10.60
C ASP A 487 1.76 11.77 -9.22
N LEU A 488 3.04 11.46 -9.14
CA LEU A 488 3.71 11.25 -7.84
C LEU A 488 4.24 12.53 -7.20
N PHE A 489 4.87 13.42 -7.96
CA PHE A 489 5.75 14.45 -7.40
C PHE A 489 5.21 15.89 -7.58
N PRO A 490 4.67 16.54 -6.54
CA PRO A 490 4.30 17.95 -6.61
C PRO A 490 5.57 18.81 -6.67
N LEU A 491 5.57 19.86 -7.48
CA LEU A 491 6.80 20.60 -7.80
C LEU A 491 6.95 21.90 -6.97
N ASN A 492 5.93 22.73 -6.91
CA ASN A 492 6.01 24.10 -6.42
C ASN A 492 5.80 24.24 -4.90
N ILE A 493 6.42 23.32 -4.16
CA ILE A 493 6.28 23.18 -2.70
C ILE A 493 7.55 23.68 -2.01
N ASP A 494 7.38 24.47 -0.96
CA ASP A 494 8.45 24.97 -0.09
C ASP A 494 8.13 24.81 1.41
N THR A 495 9.13 25.00 2.26
CA THR A 495 9.05 24.79 3.71
C THR A 495 8.73 26.07 4.49
N HIS A 496 7.84 25.97 5.49
CA HIS A 496 7.69 27.00 6.53
C HIS A 496 8.83 27.05 7.55
N HIS A 497 9.75 26.07 7.48
CA HIS A 497 10.87 25.92 8.38
C HIS A 497 12.19 26.08 7.62
N PRO A 498 12.50 27.27 7.06
CA PRO A 498 13.81 27.48 6.45
C PRO A 498 14.91 27.33 7.50
N SER A 499 16.04 26.75 7.14
CA SER A 499 17.21 26.71 8.03
C SER A 499 17.81 28.11 8.20
N SER A 500 18.27 28.45 9.39
CA SER A 500 18.71 29.80 9.74
C SER A 500 20.18 30.13 9.47
N ALA A 501 20.92 29.28 8.74
CA ALA A 501 22.37 29.38 8.63
C ALA A 501 22.88 29.49 7.19
N ILE A 502 24.04 30.14 7.06
CA ILE A 502 24.81 30.45 5.84
C ILE A 502 25.10 29.16 5.05
N ASP A 503 25.14 29.24 3.71
CA ASP A 503 25.34 28.15 2.73
C ASP A 503 26.57 27.22 2.95
N THR A 504 27.37 27.45 3.99
CA THR A 504 28.57 26.68 4.35
C THR A 504 28.28 25.41 5.16
N GLU A 505 27.08 25.25 5.74
CA GLU A 505 26.72 24.16 6.67
C GLU A 505 25.80 23.06 6.06
N ASN A 506 25.80 21.85 6.64
CA ASN A 506 24.91 20.73 6.27
C ASN A 506 23.49 20.96 6.83
N ASN A 507 22.79 21.96 6.30
CA ASN A 507 21.43 22.29 6.72
C ASN A 507 20.40 21.48 5.95
N ASN A 508 19.38 21.01 6.68
CA ASN A 508 18.31 20.21 6.13
C ASN A 508 16.98 20.77 6.59
N SER A 509 16.03 20.87 5.67
CA SER A 509 14.65 21.18 6.00
C SER A 509 13.72 20.34 5.15
N TRP A 510 12.49 20.14 5.58
CA TRP A 510 11.53 19.43 4.78
C TRP A 510 10.10 19.88 5.03
N ALA A 511 9.32 19.84 3.96
CA ALA A 511 7.91 20.13 3.94
C ALA A 511 7.11 18.84 3.72
N ILE A 512 5.95 18.75 4.37
CA ILE A 512 4.99 17.67 4.16
C ILE A 512 3.83 18.21 3.33
N TYR A 513 3.49 17.50 2.25
CA TYR A 513 2.33 17.73 1.42
C TYR A 513 1.41 16.51 1.53
N ASP A 514 0.30 16.66 2.25
CA ASP A 514 -0.69 15.62 2.57
C ASP A 514 -2.07 15.95 2.00
N LYS A 515 -2.12 16.33 0.71
CA LYS A 515 -3.34 16.20 -0.09
C LYS A 515 -3.39 14.78 -0.62
N SER A 516 -3.88 13.86 0.22
CA SER A 516 -3.99 12.43 -0.08
C SER A 516 -4.56 12.18 -1.47
N ARG A 517 -3.87 11.39 -2.29
CA ARG A 517 -4.23 11.11 -3.70
C ARG A 517 -4.22 9.64 -4.01
N MET A 518 -5.30 9.18 -4.64
CA MET A 518 -5.40 7.81 -5.12
C MET A 518 -4.67 7.63 -6.45
N ILE A 519 -3.68 6.74 -6.43
CA ILE A 519 -2.86 6.40 -7.59
C ILE A 519 -2.92 4.90 -7.80
N ASN A 520 -3.06 4.51 -9.07
CA ASN A 520 -2.96 3.11 -9.44
C ASN A 520 -1.51 2.69 -9.62
N LEU A 521 -1.10 1.75 -8.78
CA LEU A 521 0.21 1.13 -8.79
C LEU A 521 0.09 -0.38 -9.04
N ASP A 522 -1.00 -0.88 -9.64
CA ASP A 522 -1.25 -2.31 -9.81
C ASP A 522 -0.14 -3.04 -10.57
N ASP A 523 0.43 -2.47 -11.64
CA ASP A 523 1.53 -3.16 -12.34
C ASP A 523 2.93 -2.83 -11.78
N VAL A 524 3.02 -1.87 -10.86
CA VAL A 524 4.29 -1.51 -10.19
C VAL A 524 4.42 -2.25 -8.86
N LEU A 525 3.32 -2.43 -8.13
CA LEU A 525 3.23 -2.91 -6.75
C LEU A 525 2.04 -3.85 -6.49
N ASN A 526 1.15 -4.09 -7.46
CA ASN A 526 -0.08 -4.90 -7.32
C ASN A 526 -1.06 -4.36 -6.27
N ILE A 527 -1.14 -3.02 -6.14
CA ILE A 527 -2.03 -2.30 -5.22
C ILE A 527 -2.54 -0.99 -5.86
N GLY A 528 -3.70 -0.52 -5.43
CA GLY A 528 -4.02 0.91 -5.44
C GLY A 528 -3.55 1.54 -4.13
N ALA A 529 -3.07 2.78 -4.15
CA ALA A 529 -2.57 3.43 -2.93
C ALA A 529 -2.93 4.91 -2.86
N SER A 530 -3.14 5.41 -1.64
CA SER A 530 -3.11 6.84 -1.37
C SER A 530 -1.66 7.28 -1.16
N ILE A 531 -1.26 8.41 -1.73
CA ILE A 531 0.10 8.96 -1.60
C ILE A 531 0.13 10.20 -0.70
N GLN A 532 1.16 10.30 0.13
CA GLN A 532 1.60 11.50 0.83
C GLN A 532 3.00 11.88 0.33
N ASN A 533 3.32 13.18 0.27
CA ASN A 533 4.62 13.65 -0.18
C ASN A 533 5.43 14.32 0.94
N LYS A 534 6.73 14.10 0.93
CA LYS A 534 7.74 14.83 1.71
C LYS A 534 8.76 15.42 0.75
N ILE A 535 9.00 16.71 0.83
CA ILE A 535 10.00 17.40 0.01
C ILE A 535 11.14 17.78 0.94
N PHE A 536 12.32 17.22 0.69
CA PHE A 536 13.50 17.40 1.52
C PHE A 536 14.50 18.31 0.80
N PHE A 537 14.94 19.36 1.49
CA PHE A 537 15.88 20.36 1.01
C PHE A 537 17.18 20.21 1.79
N ASP A 538 18.29 20.02 1.08
CA ASP A 538 19.61 19.89 1.68
C ASP A 538 20.74 20.50 0.85
N ASN A 539 21.91 20.62 1.46
CA ASN A 539 23.15 21.02 0.79
C ASN A 539 24.09 19.81 0.68
N GLY A 540 23.89 19.02 -0.37
CA GLY A 540 24.75 17.89 -0.71
C GLY A 540 26.19 18.34 -0.97
N LYS A 541 27.14 17.42 -0.81
CA LYS A 541 28.57 17.71 -1.01
C LYS A 541 29.28 16.59 -1.78
N THR A 542 30.29 16.98 -2.52
CA THR A 542 31.23 16.06 -3.18
C THR A 542 32.64 16.63 -3.12
N LYS A 543 33.63 15.81 -3.43
CA LYS A 543 35.02 16.27 -3.59
C LYS A 543 35.33 16.40 -5.07
N ILE A 544 35.71 17.61 -5.49
CA ILE A 544 36.25 17.86 -6.82
C ILE A 544 37.72 18.20 -6.61
N SER A 545 38.60 17.26 -6.98
CA SER A 545 39.99 17.26 -6.53
C SER A 545 40.06 17.28 -4.98
N ASP A 546 40.81 18.21 -4.39
CA ASP A 546 40.94 18.36 -2.94
C ASP A 546 39.94 19.37 -2.33
N LEU A 547 39.05 19.95 -3.14
CA LEU A 547 38.06 20.94 -2.69
C LEU A 547 36.71 20.27 -2.41
N ILE A 548 36.13 20.60 -1.25
CA ILE A 548 34.75 20.24 -0.93
C ILE A 548 33.83 21.25 -1.61
N VAL A 549 33.02 20.77 -2.54
CA VAL A 549 32.02 21.58 -3.24
C VAL A 549 30.64 21.17 -2.76
N ARG A 550 29.78 22.17 -2.55
CA ARG A 550 28.41 21.99 -2.09
C ARG A 550 27.42 22.33 -3.20
N LYS A 551 26.24 21.70 -3.15
CA LYS A 551 25.14 21.99 -4.05
C LYS A 551 23.83 21.90 -3.28
N SER A 552 22.96 22.89 -3.42
CA SER A 552 21.61 22.82 -2.89
C SER A 552 20.75 21.88 -3.73
N ARG A 553 20.02 20.99 -3.05
CA ARG A 553 19.24 19.91 -3.69
C ARG A 553 17.85 19.81 -3.11
N ARG A 554 16.97 19.20 -3.90
CA ARG A 554 15.59 18.88 -3.56
C ARG A 554 15.35 17.40 -3.84
N LEU A 555 14.89 16.68 -2.82
CA LEU A 555 14.45 15.29 -2.92
C LEU A 555 12.94 15.24 -2.67
N TYR A 556 12.19 14.89 -3.70
CA TYR A 556 10.75 14.67 -3.62
C TYR A 556 10.50 13.20 -3.32
N LEU A 557 9.94 12.93 -2.14
CA LEU A 557 9.61 11.59 -1.66
C LEU A 557 8.08 11.43 -1.71
N ALA A 558 7.59 10.53 -2.56
CA ALA A 558 6.19 10.09 -2.57
C ALA A 558 6.09 8.78 -1.78
N ALA A 559 5.35 8.81 -0.67
CA ALA A 559 5.21 7.69 0.27
C ALA A 559 3.80 7.11 0.23
N LEU A 560 3.68 5.79 0.31
CA LEU A 560 2.39 5.11 0.39
C LEU A 560 1.73 5.32 1.75
N LYS A 561 0.46 5.72 1.76
CA LYS A 561 -0.37 5.84 2.96
C LYS A 561 -1.08 4.51 3.24
N ARG A 562 -1.01 4.03 4.49
CA ARG A 562 -1.69 2.78 4.88
C ARG A 562 -3.10 3.06 5.37
N ASN A 563 -4.09 2.87 4.51
CA ASN A 563 -5.49 3.07 4.85
C ASN A 563 -6.27 1.76 5.10
N SER A 564 -5.63 0.57 5.01
CA SER A 564 -6.31 -0.74 5.12
C SER A 564 -5.43 -1.97 5.40
N ASP A 565 -6.09 -3.09 5.71
CA ASP A 565 -5.46 -4.41 5.97
C ASP A 565 -4.76 -5.02 4.74
N LYS A 566 -5.26 -4.80 3.52
CA LYS A 566 -4.56 -5.23 2.29
C LYS A 566 -3.18 -4.57 2.16
N ASN A 567 -3.04 -3.33 2.64
CA ASN A 567 -1.77 -2.63 2.65
C ASN A 567 -0.86 -3.11 3.81
N LEU A 568 -1.40 -3.75 4.86
CA LEU A 568 -0.63 -4.32 5.97
C LEU A 568 0.12 -5.61 5.59
N GLU A 569 -0.41 -6.43 4.68
CA GLU A 569 0.26 -7.65 4.19
C GLU A 569 1.58 -7.35 3.43
N SER A 570 1.78 -6.10 2.99
CA SER A 570 2.93 -5.69 2.18
C SER A 570 4.20 -5.33 2.96
N ASN A 571 4.18 -5.32 4.30
CA ASN A 571 5.28 -4.82 5.16
C ASN A 571 5.77 -3.37 4.85
N ASN A 572 5.11 -2.63 3.96
CA ASN A 572 5.48 -1.27 3.51
C ASN A 572 5.27 -0.24 4.61
N LEU A 573 6.24 0.53 5.11
CA LEU A 573 6.13 1.42 6.29
C LEU A 573 4.93 2.41 6.31
N ASN A 574 4.42 2.79 7.49
CA ASN A 574 3.33 3.79 7.64
C ASN A 574 3.91 5.19 7.94
N PHE A 575 3.53 6.19 7.14
CA PHE A 575 4.06 7.55 7.18
C PHE A 575 3.08 8.63 7.65
N ASP A 576 1.90 8.25 8.14
CA ASP A 576 0.86 9.17 8.61
C ASP A 576 1.34 10.23 9.62
N LYS A 577 2.46 9.98 10.33
CA LYS A 577 3.02 10.85 11.38
C LYS A 577 4.17 11.75 10.93
N PHE A 578 4.43 11.89 9.63
CA PHE A 578 5.46 12.81 9.16
C PHE A 578 5.03 14.27 9.40
N GLU A 579 5.96 15.05 9.94
CA GLU A 579 5.81 16.47 10.24
C GLU A 579 6.92 17.23 9.53
N SER A 580 6.63 18.47 9.12
CA SER A 580 7.65 19.37 8.57
C SER A 580 8.63 19.78 9.66
N ALA A 581 9.90 19.96 9.31
CA ALA A 581 10.90 20.43 10.27
C ALA A 581 12.15 20.96 9.58
N SER A 582 13.08 21.49 10.39
CA SER A 582 14.44 21.82 10.00
C SER A 582 15.45 21.39 11.05
N LEU A 583 16.64 21.00 10.58
CA LEU A 583 17.78 20.57 11.37
C LEU A 583 19.08 21.09 10.75
N ASN A 584 19.93 21.70 11.57
CA ASN A 584 21.24 22.17 11.15
C ASN A 584 22.31 21.10 11.40
N ASN A 585 23.39 21.12 10.62
CA ASN A 585 24.60 20.31 10.80
C ASN A 585 24.39 18.78 10.88
N ILE A 586 23.64 18.20 9.94
CA ILE A 586 23.59 16.73 9.81
C ILE A 586 24.87 16.24 9.13
N THR A 587 25.77 15.64 9.91
CA THR A 587 27.05 15.08 9.42
C THR A 587 27.05 13.54 9.37
N GLU A 588 26.10 12.90 10.04
CA GLU A 588 26.00 11.45 10.16
C GLU A 588 24.95 10.87 9.20
N LYS A 589 25.33 9.79 8.51
CA LYS A 589 24.48 9.07 7.56
C LYS A 589 23.23 8.51 8.24
N GLU A 590 23.37 7.96 9.44
CA GLU A 590 22.30 7.35 10.23
C GLU A 590 21.21 8.38 10.52
N LYS A 591 21.60 9.59 10.95
CA LYS A 591 20.67 10.69 11.24
C LYS A 591 19.96 11.16 9.96
N TYR A 592 20.65 11.24 8.83
CA TYR A 592 20.06 11.56 7.54
C TYR A 592 19.00 10.52 7.13
N ILE A 593 19.33 9.22 7.20
CA ILE A 593 18.44 8.10 6.89
C ILE A 593 17.23 8.06 7.84
N GLN A 594 17.46 8.30 9.14
CA GLN A 594 16.39 8.36 10.14
C GLN A 594 15.40 9.50 9.84
N ASN A 595 15.89 10.65 9.40
CA ASN A 595 15.02 11.78 9.07
C ASN A 595 14.22 11.55 7.78
N LEU A 596 14.82 10.90 6.77
CA LEU A 596 14.11 10.59 5.52
C LEU A 596 13.05 9.50 5.72
N TYR A 597 13.41 8.39 6.37
CA TYR A 597 12.61 7.17 6.33
C TYR A 597 12.08 6.70 7.70
N ARG A 598 12.51 7.33 8.80
CA ARG A 598 12.28 6.88 10.19
C ARG A 598 12.65 5.41 10.43
N ASN A 599 13.65 4.94 9.68
CA ASN A 599 14.10 3.57 9.72
C ASN A 599 15.58 3.48 9.29
N LEU A 600 16.45 3.13 10.25
CA LEU A 600 17.90 2.97 10.07
C LEU A 600 18.31 1.72 9.27
N ASP A 601 17.35 0.89 8.86
CA ASP A 601 17.59 -0.28 8.02
C ASP A 601 17.72 0.08 6.53
N PHE A 602 17.39 1.30 6.15
CA PHE A 602 17.57 1.77 4.78
C PHE A 602 19.01 2.17 4.47
N LEU A 603 19.42 1.85 3.25
CA LEU A 603 20.69 2.19 2.64
C LEU A 603 20.41 2.79 1.27
N ILE A 604 21.13 3.85 0.92
CA ILE A 604 21.16 4.38 -0.45
C ILE A 604 22.42 3.83 -1.10
N TYR A 605 22.29 2.94 -2.07
CA TYR A 605 23.44 2.47 -2.83
C TYR A 605 23.81 3.46 -3.94
N LYS A 606 25.12 3.66 -4.14
CA LYS A 606 25.68 4.46 -5.23
C LYS A 606 26.69 3.66 -6.05
N GLY A 607 26.59 3.78 -7.37
CA GLY A 607 27.57 3.24 -8.31
C GLY A 607 27.67 4.12 -9.55
N THR A 608 27.99 3.55 -10.72
CA THR A 608 28.22 4.30 -11.96
C THR A 608 27.67 3.58 -13.19
N PHE A 609 27.30 4.33 -14.23
CA PHE A 609 27.05 3.85 -15.59
C PHE A 609 27.39 4.96 -16.60
N LYS A 610 27.33 4.65 -17.90
CA LYS A 610 27.58 5.62 -18.98
C LYS A 610 26.33 5.91 -19.81
N ASP A 611 26.12 7.18 -20.11
CA ASP A 611 25.18 7.68 -21.12
C ASP A 611 25.98 8.44 -22.18
N GLY A 612 26.22 7.77 -23.32
CA GLY A 612 27.27 8.19 -24.27
C GLY A 612 28.65 8.19 -23.60
N GLU A 613 29.36 9.32 -23.67
CA GLU A 613 30.67 9.50 -23.04
C GLU A 613 30.57 9.98 -21.57
N THR A 614 29.36 10.32 -21.11
CA THR A 614 29.16 10.88 -19.77
C THR A 614 28.99 9.78 -18.73
N THR A 615 29.85 9.77 -17.71
CA THR A 615 29.67 8.92 -16.53
C THR A 615 28.66 9.55 -15.57
N ILE A 616 27.66 8.75 -15.18
CA ILE A 616 26.59 9.16 -14.27
C ILE A 616 26.66 8.31 -13.00
N LYS A 617 26.45 8.93 -11.83
CA LYS A 617 26.32 8.22 -10.56
C LYS A 617 24.90 7.66 -10.46
N SER A 618 24.78 6.36 -10.22
CA SER A 618 23.48 5.73 -10.00
C SER A 618 23.08 5.82 -8.53
N LEU A 619 21.77 5.84 -8.24
CA LEU A 619 21.25 5.69 -6.88
C LEU A 619 20.17 4.61 -6.83
N ALA A 620 20.13 3.81 -5.75
CA ALA A 620 19.02 2.91 -5.45
C ALA A 620 18.77 2.82 -3.94
N LEU A 621 17.50 2.65 -3.55
CA LEU A 621 17.13 2.41 -2.16
C LEU A 621 17.11 0.90 -1.88
N PHE A 622 17.66 0.53 -0.74
CA PHE A 622 17.66 -0.84 -0.25
C PHE A 622 17.35 -0.88 1.24
N ASN A 623 16.71 -1.93 1.72
CA ASN A 623 16.48 -2.14 3.14
C ASN A 623 17.08 -3.47 3.58
N LYS A 624 17.95 -3.43 4.60
CA LYS A 624 18.74 -4.59 5.02
C LYS A 624 17.90 -5.70 5.65
N ASN A 625 16.68 -5.42 6.10
CA ASN A 625 15.84 -6.37 6.85
C ASN A 625 14.48 -6.66 6.20
N SER A 626 14.02 -5.85 5.24
CA SER A 626 12.74 -6.05 4.56
C SER A 626 12.88 -5.80 3.05
N LEU A 627 12.71 -6.86 2.26
CA LEU A 627 12.79 -6.79 0.79
C LEU A 627 11.66 -5.95 0.17
N ASP A 628 10.54 -5.77 0.87
CA ASP A 628 9.41 -5.00 0.37
C ASP A 628 9.42 -3.55 0.87
N ALA A 629 10.09 -3.22 1.98
CA ALA A 629 10.02 -1.89 2.58
C ALA A 629 10.40 -0.74 1.62
N LYS A 630 11.31 -0.97 0.66
CA LYS A 630 11.67 0.04 -0.35
C LYS A 630 10.51 0.46 -1.24
N LYS A 631 9.54 -0.44 -1.47
CA LYS A 631 8.35 -0.21 -2.29
C LYS A 631 7.36 0.78 -1.66
N SER A 632 7.61 1.17 -0.42
CA SER A 632 6.85 2.22 0.27
C SER A 632 7.12 3.62 -0.29
N PHE A 633 8.14 3.78 -1.14
CA PHE A 633 8.66 5.07 -1.55
C PHE A 633 8.95 5.17 -3.05
N PHE A 634 8.68 6.34 -3.59
CA PHE A 634 9.23 6.81 -4.86
C PHE A 634 9.99 8.11 -4.61
N HIS A 635 11.15 8.26 -5.25
CA HIS A 635 12.05 9.40 -5.07
C HIS A 635 12.25 10.12 -6.39
N LEU A 636 12.33 11.44 -6.36
CA LEU A 636 12.85 12.24 -7.46
C LEU A 636 13.83 13.26 -6.90
N GLY A 637 15.12 13.08 -7.20
CA GLY A 637 16.20 13.96 -6.76
C GLY A 637 16.68 14.88 -7.88
N ILE A 638 16.64 16.20 -7.65
CA ILE A 638 17.19 17.24 -8.54
C ILE A 638 17.92 18.30 -7.71
N THR A 639 18.75 19.13 -8.34
CA THR A 639 19.37 20.30 -7.72
C THR A 639 18.44 21.52 -7.74
N ASN A 640 18.73 22.54 -6.93
CA ASN A 640 17.94 23.77 -6.93
C ASN A 640 18.07 24.54 -8.27
N GLU A 641 19.23 24.50 -8.93
CA GLU A 641 19.40 25.07 -10.27
C GLU A 641 18.55 24.35 -11.32
N GLU A 642 18.44 23.03 -11.23
CA GLU A 642 17.55 22.25 -12.12
C GLU A 642 16.07 22.56 -11.86
N TYR A 643 15.69 22.80 -10.60
CA TYR A 643 14.35 23.32 -10.27
C TYR A 643 14.12 24.70 -10.90
N ASN A 644 15.09 25.61 -10.78
CA ASN A 644 15.00 26.94 -11.38
C ASN A 644 14.86 26.86 -12.91
N ARG A 645 15.56 25.93 -13.57
CA ARG A 645 15.40 25.71 -15.02
C ARG A 645 13.97 25.33 -15.39
N LEU A 646 13.30 24.53 -14.57
CA LEU A 646 11.92 24.15 -14.82
C LEU A 646 10.98 25.35 -14.67
N VAL A 647 11.18 26.19 -13.65
CA VAL A 647 10.22 27.26 -13.28
C VAL A 647 10.48 28.59 -13.98
N TYR A 648 11.73 28.93 -14.29
CA TYR A 648 12.16 30.20 -14.87
C TYR A 648 12.85 30.06 -16.24
N ASP A 649 13.03 28.83 -16.74
CA ASP A 649 13.83 28.52 -17.95
C ASP A 649 15.28 29.02 -17.89
N GLN A 650 15.82 29.16 -16.66
CA GLN A 650 17.16 29.67 -16.35
C GLN A 650 17.71 28.98 -15.10
N ILE A 651 19.03 29.01 -14.85
CA ILE A 651 19.63 28.41 -13.65
C ILE A 651 19.40 29.22 -12.37
N GLU A 652 19.22 30.54 -12.51
CA GLU A 652 18.98 31.47 -11.42
C GLU A 652 17.51 31.87 -11.40
N GLU A 653 17.01 32.19 -10.20
CA GLU A 653 15.68 32.77 -10.04
C GLU A 653 15.64 34.17 -10.67
N THR A 654 14.57 34.48 -11.39
CA THR A 654 14.38 35.79 -12.01
C THR A 654 12.98 36.32 -11.73
N SER A 655 12.76 37.62 -12.00
CA SER A 655 11.44 38.24 -11.83
C SER A 655 10.39 37.75 -12.82
N THR A 656 10.79 37.13 -13.94
CA THR A 656 9.87 36.62 -14.96
C THR A 656 9.90 35.09 -14.94
N GLN A 657 8.80 34.51 -14.46
CA GLN A 657 8.64 33.05 -14.42
C GLN A 657 8.19 32.50 -15.78
N TYR A 658 8.68 31.29 -16.09
CA TYR A 658 8.25 30.49 -17.24
C TYR A 658 6.96 29.72 -16.94
N LEU A 659 6.80 29.26 -15.70
CA LEU A 659 5.51 28.73 -15.19
C LEU A 659 4.50 29.89 -15.03
N PRO A 660 3.30 29.82 -15.62
CA PRO A 660 2.27 30.86 -15.43
C PRO A 660 1.83 31.01 -13.96
N LEU A 661 1.54 32.24 -13.51
CA LEU A 661 1.21 32.51 -12.10
C LEU A 661 -0.13 31.90 -11.69
N ASP A 662 -1.04 31.79 -12.64
CA ASP A 662 -2.35 31.18 -12.50
C ASP A 662 -2.34 29.67 -12.77
N ALA A 663 -1.16 29.03 -12.87
CA ALA A 663 -1.02 27.58 -12.86
C ALA A 663 -1.47 27.00 -11.51
N ASP A 664 -2.16 25.87 -11.54
CA ASP A 664 -2.53 25.10 -10.34
C ASP A 664 -2.27 23.61 -10.56
N ASN A 665 -2.28 22.81 -9.49
CA ASN A 665 -1.94 21.38 -9.56
C ASN A 665 -0.62 21.14 -10.33
N VAL A 666 0.46 21.76 -9.88
CA VAL A 666 1.76 21.73 -10.55
C VAL A 666 2.57 20.49 -10.14
N PHE A 667 2.84 19.62 -11.11
CA PHE A 667 3.55 18.35 -10.94
C PHE A 667 4.72 18.24 -11.90
N PHE A 668 5.69 17.38 -11.56
CA PHE A 668 6.68 16.95 -12.53
C PHE A 668 6.02 16.16 -13.67
N HIS A 669 6.47 16.44 -14.90
CA HIS A 669 6.20 15.60 -16.05
C HIS A 669 7.49 14.93 -16.49
N LEU A 670 7.56 13.61 -16.39
CA LEU A 670 8.64 12.81 -16.93
C LEU A 670 8.18 12.22 -18.27
N ASN A 671 8.99 12.41 -19.30
CA ASN A 671 8.78 11.83 -20.63
C ASN A 671 9.90 10.82 -20.89
N GLU A 672 9.57 9.53 -20.85
CA GLU A 672 10.55 8.47 -21.08
C GLU A 672 11.13 8.56 -22.48
N ILE A 673 12.46 8.49 -22.58
CA ILE A 673 13.15 8.41 -23.85
C ILE A 673 13.24 6.93 -24.21
N GLU A 674 12.27 6.46 -24.99
CA GLU A 674 12.25 5.08 -25.45
C GLU A 674 13.46 4.79 -26.37
N ASN A 675 13.94 3.54 -26.36
CA ASN A 675 15.00 3.03 -27.23
C ASN A 675 16.35 3.75 -27.09
N THR A 676 16.85 3.97 -25.87
CA THR A 676 18.24 4.38 -25.60
C THR A 676 19.16 3.16 -25.58
N PRO A 677 19.86 2.81 -26.68
CA PRO A 677 20.69 1.60 -26.75
C PRO A 677 21.80 1.68 -25.70
N ASN A 678 22.27 0.54 -25.18
CA ASN A 678 23.16 0.41 -24.03
C ASN A 678 22.52 0.68 -22.65
N LEU A 679 21.72 1.75 -22.50
CA LEU A 679 21.02 2.01 -21.23
C LEU A 679 19.92 0.98 -20.97
N SER A 680 19.14 0.64 -22.01
CA SER A 680 18.08 -0.35 -21.91
C SER A 680 18.62 -1.76 -21.60
N ASP A 681 19.76 -2.13 -22.17
CA ASP A 681 20.45 -3.40 -21.88
C ASP A 681 20.97 -3.47 -20.44
N GLN A 682 21.17 -2.29 -19.85
CA GLN A 682 21.57 -2.05 -18.48
C GLN A 682 20.36 -1.87 -17.53
N ASN A 683 19.11 -2.08 -17.97
CA ASN A 683 17.91 -1.83 -17.13
C ASN A 683 17.84 -0.39 -16.58
N ILE A 684 18.38 0.58 -17.32
CA ILE A 684 18.33 2.00 -16.97
C ILE A 684 17.28 2.69 -17.83
N GLN A 685 16.39 3.44 -17.19
CA GLN A 685 15.42 4.28 -17.88
C GLN A 685 15.85 5.74 -17.76
N LYS A 686 15.73 6.49 -18.86
CA LYS A 686 16.06 7.91 -18.98
C LYS A 686 14.81 8.70 -19.30
N PHE A 687 14.61 9.83 -18.64
CA PHE A 687 13.44 10.68 -18.83
C PHE A 687 13.85 12.12 -19.08
N LYS A 688 13.22 12.76 -20.07
CA LYS A 688 13.22 14.22 -20.20
C LYS A 688 12.23 14.79 -19.18
N VAL A 689 12.65 15.79 -18.43
CA VAL A 689 11.88 16.39 -17.33
C VAL A 689 11.22 17.69 -17.79
N GLY A 690 9.95 17.84 -17.48
CA GLY A 690 9.16 19.06 -17.63
C GLY A 690 8.20 19.25 -16.46
N ILE A 691 7.27 20.17 -16.64
CA ILE A 691 6.20 20.49 -15.70
C ILE A 691 4.86 20.14 -16.35
N ARG A 692 3.94 19.59 -15.56
CA ARG A 692 2.52 19.47 -15.88
C ARG A 692 1.72 20.33 -14.91
N TYR A 693 0.77 21.11 -15.40
CA TYR A 693 -0.09 21.96 -14.56
C TYR A 693 -1.47 22.14 -15.19
N GLU A 694 -2.41 22.64 -14.40
CA GLU A 694 -3.73 23.08 -14.85
C GLU A 694 -3.69 24.59 -15.14
N ASN A 695 -3.94 24.99 -16.39
CA ASN A 695 -4.00 26.39 -16.80
C ASN A 695 -5.30 27.09 -16.34
N ASN A 696 -5.44 28.40 -16.58
CA ASN A 696 -6.62 29.18 -16.19
C ASN A 696 -7.95 28.78 -16.88
N GLU A 697 -7.89 27.93 -17.90
CA GLU A 697 -9.06 27.33 -18.55
C GLU A 697 -9.46 25.98 -17.93
N GLY A 698 -8.70 25.48 -16.95
CA GLY A 698 -8.92 24.15 -16.36
C GLY A 698 -8.37 23.00 -17.20
N LYS A 699 -7.56 23.29 -18.23
CA LYS A 699 -6.90 22.27 -19.07
C LYS A 699 -5.54 21.91 -18.51
N ILE A 700 -5.17 20.65 -18.68
CA ILE A 700 -3.85 20.14 -18.32
C ILE A 700 -2.86 20.47 -19.45
N GLU A 701 -1.83 21.25 -19.15
CA GLU A 701 -0.75 21.61 -20.05
C GLU A 701 0.60 21.04 -19.59
N LYS A 702 1.57 21.08 -20.50
CA LYS A 702 2.94 20.61 -20.28
C LYS A 702 3.93 21.67 -20.74
N LEU A 703 4.95 21.93 -19.94
CA LEU A 703 6.05 22.82 -20.27
C LEU A 703 7.38 22.07 -20.12
N PHE A 704 8.29 22.28 -21.06
CA PHE A 704 9.66 21.82 -20.98
C PHE A 704 10.59 23.04 -21.05
N PRO A 705 11.70 23.05 -20.30
CA PRO A 705 12.71 24.09 -20.42
C PRO A 705 13.38 24.04 -21.81
N SER A 706 13.89 25.18 -22.27
CA SER A 706 14.66 25.33 -23.50
C SER A 706 15.93 24.46 -23.50
N ASN A 707 16.53 24.28 -22.33
CA ASN A 707 17.64 23.35 -22.12
C ASN A 707 17.14 22.07 -21.43
N ASP A 708 17.25 20.95 -22.14
CA ASP A 708 16.74 19.67 -21.66
C ASP A 708 17.35 19.25 -20.32
N LEU A 709 16.48 18.86 -19.40
CA LEU A 709 16.81 18.25 -18.11
C LEU A 709 16.50 16.76 -18.18
N PHE A 710 17.41 15.93 -17.66
CA PHE A 710 17.23 14.48 -17.63
C PHE A 710 17.33 13.90 -16.22
N VAL A 711 16.49 12.91 -15.94
CA VAL A 711 16.61 12.02 -14.78
C VAL A 711 16.66 10.57 -15.20
N TYR A 712 17.24 9.75 -14.33
CA TYR A 712 17.47 8.33 -14.55
C TYR A 712 16.89 7.52 -13.40
N THR A 713 16.54 6.27 -13.66
CA THR A 713 16.20 5.29 -12.61
C THR A 713 16.65 3.89 -13.00
N LEU A 714 16.92 3.07 -11.99
CA LEU A 714 17.30 1.66 -12.14
C LEU A 714 16.13 0.68 -11.89
N ASP A 715 15.08 1.14 -11.21
CA ASP A 715 13.94 0.29 -10.81
C ASP A 715 12.58 0.99 -10.79
N GLY A 716 12.48 2.23 -11.28
CA GLY A 716 11.25 3.00 -11.25
C GLY A 716 10.84 3.50 -9.87
N HIS A 717 11.70 3.38 -8.85
CA HIS A 717 11.43 3.84 -7.48
C HIS A 717 12.40 4.95 -7.02
N TYR A 718 13.60 5.01 -7.57
CA TYR A 718 14.54 6.09 -7.29
C TYR A 718 14.94 6.80 -8.58
N PHE A 719 14.36 7.98 -8.80
CA PHE A 719 14.69 8.87 -9.92
C PHE A 719 15.69 9.93 -9.45
N PHE A 720 16.73 10.17 -10.25
CA PHE A 720 17.78 11.14 -9.90
C PHE A 720 18.34 11.82 -11.16
N SER A 721 18.64 13.10 -11.06
CA SER A 721 19.45 13.79 -12.07
C SER A 721 20.93 13.46 -11.88
N LYS A 722 21.72 13.68 -12.94
CA LYS A 722 23.18 13.53 -12.88
C LYS A 722 23.75 14.38 -11.75
N ASP A 723 23.39 15.66 -11.68
CA ASP A 723 23.98 16.57 -10.71
C ASP A 723 23.47 16.29 -9.29
N TYR A 724 22.21 15.87 -9.10
CA TYR A 724 21.74 15.43 -7.78
C TYR A 724 22.57 14.25 -7.23
N SER A 725 22.79 13.24 -8.08
CA SER A 725 23.47 12.00 -7.71
C SER A 725 24.96 12.18 -7.40
N GLU A 726 25.62 13.13 -8.06
CA GLU A 726 27.03 13.46 -7.83
C GLU A 726 27.25 14.01 -6.41
N PHE A 727 26.33 14.84 -5.92
CA PHE A 727 26.38 15.47 -4.61
C PHE A 727 25.70 14.67 -3.49
N GLN A 728 25.27 13.43 -3.75
CA GLN A 728 24.77 12.53 -2.70
C GLN A 728 25.94 11.95 -1.89
N GLU A 729 26.19 12.54 -0.71
CA GLU A 729 27.29 12.13 0.18
C GLU A 729 26.93 10.94 1.09
N PHE A 730 25.66 10.78 1.45
CA PHE A 730 25.20 9.71 2.33
C PHE A 730 24.77 8.50 1.51
N PHE A 731 25.72 7.59 1.26
CA PHE A 731 25.49 6.39 0.46
C PHE A 731 26.34 5.21 0.95
N GLU A 732 26.05 4.05 0.40
CA GLU A 732 26.88 2.86 0.43
C GLU A 732 27.32 2.52 -0.99
N GLU A 733 28.54 2.04 -1.17
CA GLU A 733 28.91 1.44 -2.44
C GLU A 733 28.27 0.06 -2.60
N TYR A 734 27.83 -0.24 -3.82
CA TYR A 734 27.40 -1.59 -4.16
C TYR A 734 28.48 -2.62 -3.80
N PRO A 735 28.07 -3.80 -3.28
CA PRO A 735 29.02 -4.87 -3.03
C PRO A 735 29.67 -5.36 -4.33
N LYS A 736 30.92 -5.81 -4.21
CA LYS A 736 31.76 -6.28 -5.33
C LYS A 736 31.73 -7.81 -5.48
N ALA A 737 30.61 -8.40 -5.06
CA ALA A 737 30.33 -9.81 -5.20
C ALA A 737 28.81 -10.04 -5.28
N LYS A 738 28.38 -11.11 -5.94
CA LYS A 738 27.00 -11.60 -6.05
C LYS A 738 26.93 -13.04 -5.60
N ALA A 739 25.87 -13.41 -4.89
CA ALA A 739 25.59 -14.78 -4.45
C ALA A 739 24.17 -15.19 -4.86
N ASP A 740 24.06 -16.20 -5.71
CA ASP A 740 22.81 -16.73 -6.24
C ASP A 740 22.54 -18.12 -5.67
N PHE A 741 21.36 -18.33 -5.07
CA PHE A 741 20.90 -19.66 -4.69
C PHE A 741 20.26 -20.33 -5.91
N ARG A 742 20.75 -21.50 -6.30
CA ARG A 742 20.21 -22.32 -7.39
C ARG A 742 20.01 -23.76 -6.92
N THR A 743 19.21 -24.53 -7.64
CA THR A 743 19.03 -25.94 -7.34
C THR A 743 20.31 -26.72 -7.60
N ARG A 744 20.62 -27.70 -6.74
CA ARG A 744 21.66 -28.68 -7.04
C ARG A 744 21.12 -29.67 -8.07
N GLN A 745 21.93 -30.00 -9.06
CA GLN A 745 21.51 -30.82 -10.19
C GLN A 745 21.94 -32.29 -10.04
N PRO A 746 21.14 -33.27 -10.51
CA PRO A 746 19.81 -33.08 -11.06
C PRO A 746 18.78 -32.71 -9.98
N TYR A 747 17.97 -31.69 -10.25
CA TYR A 747 16.80 -31.37 -9.44
C TYR A 747 15.55 -31.94 -10.11
N ARG A 748 14.73 -32.69 -9.38
CA ARG A 748 13.51 -33.31 -9.91
C ARG A 748 12.29 -32.96 -9.06
N GLY A 749 12.32 -31.84 -8.33
CA GLY A 749 11.20 -31.38 -7.52
C GLY A 749 11.10 -32.05 -6.14
N GLU A 750 12.23 -32.42 -5.53
CA GLU A 750 12.30 -33.05 -4.21
C GLU A 750 11.91 -32.09 -3.06
N TYR A 751 12.02 -30.78 -3.30
CA TYR A 751 11.62 -29.70 -2.42
C TYR A 751 11.02 -28.55 -3.23
N GLY A 752 10.29 -27.62 -2.61
CA GLY A 752 9.71 -26.49 -3.32
C GLY A 752 10.71 -25.36 -3.51
N PHE A 753 11.05 -24.98 -4.74
CA PHE A 753 11.97 -23.88 -5.00
C PHE A 753 11.56 -23.08 -6.24
N ASP A 754 11.32 -21.79 -6.03
CA ASP A 754 10.86 -20.86 -7.04
C ASP A 754 11.87 -19.72 -7.20
N TRP A 755 12.42 -19.56 -8.40
CA TRP A 755 13.39 -18.52 -8.73
C TRP A 755 13.13 -17.96 -10.12
N MET A 756 13.51 -16.69 -10.32
CA MET A 756 13.40 -16.04 -11.62
C MET A 756 14.34 -16.72 -12.62
N ARG A 757 13.81 -17.18 -13.74
CA ARG A 757 14.62 -17.82 -14.80
C ARG A 757 15.16 -16.75 -15.75
N VAL A 758 16.49 -16.62 -15.75
CA VAL A 758 17.23 -15.65 -16.57
C VAL A 758 18.41 -16.30 -17.28
N LYS A 759 18.46 -17.65 -17.32
CA LYS A 759 19.53 -18.43 -17.94
C LYS A 759 20.90 -18.14 -17.31
N ASP A 760 20.95 -18.12 -15.98
CA ASP A 760 22.15 -17.82 -15.21
C ASP A 760 22.64 -18.98 -14.32
N THR A 761 21.98 -20.14 -14.40
CA THR A 761 22.43 -21.34 -13.69
C THR A 761 23.63 -21.93 -14.42
N TYR A 762 24.84 -21.70 -13.88
CA TYR A 762 26.05 -22.34 -14.42
C TYR A 762 26.25 -23.75 -13.85
N MET A 763 26.54 -24.73 -14.72
CA MET A 763 27.05 -26.04 -14.36
C MET A 763 28.54 -26.11 -14.68
N PRO A 764 29.41 -26.62 -13.79
CA PRO A 764 30.70 -27.10 -14.23
C PRO A 764 30.46 -28.31 -15.15
N ASP A 765 31.30 -28.49 -16.17
CA ASP A 765 31.21 -29.58 -17.15
C ASP A 765 31.25 -30.96 -16.44
N THR A 766 30.08 -31.47 -16.05
CA THR A 766 29.95 -32.71 -15.25
C THR A 766 29.69 -33.95 -16.09
N GLY A 767 29.70 -33.86 -17.43
CA GLY A 767 29.49 -35.01 -18.31
C GLY A 767 28.13 -35.71 -18.10
N TYR A 768 27.07 -34.96 -17.75
CA TYR A 768 25.72 -35.50 -17.57
C TYR A 768 25.08 -35.72 -18.95
N GLY A 769 25.38 -36.86 -19.56
CA GLY A 769 25.21 -37.17 -20.99
C GLY A 769 23.80 -37.38 -21.55
N ASP A 770 22.74 -36.84 -20.93
CA ASP A 770 21.37 -36.92 -21.48
C ASP A 770 20.87 -35.59 -22.09
N TYR A 771 21.63 -34.50 -21.96
CA TYR A 771 21.30 -33.21 -22.55
C TYR A 771 22.53 -32.64 -23.26
N PRO A 772 22.54 -32.54 -24.61
CA PRO A 772 23.66 -31.93 -25.31
C PRO A 772 23.66 -30.41 -25.10
N GLY A 773 24.55 -29.90 -24.24
CA GLY A 773 24.85 -28.47 -24.07
C GLY A 773 24.82 -27.97 -22.61
N ASP A 774 25.26 -26.72 -22.40
CA ASP A 774 25.27 -26.00 -21.10
C ASP A 774 23.86 -25.67 -20.54
N ASP A 775 22.78 -26.22 -21.09
CA ASP A 775 21.40 -25.81 -20.80
C ASP A 775 20.81 -26.62 -19.62
N VAL A 776 20.60 -25.95 -18.48
CA VAL A 776 19.87 -26.51 -17.34
C VAL A 776 18.38 -26.62 -17.68
N PRO A 777 17.74 -27.80 -17.59
CA PRO A 777 16.32 -27.96 -17.91
C PRO A 777 15.44 -26.98 -17.11
N GLY A 778 14.65 -26.18 -17.83
CA GLY A 778 13.74 -25.19 -17.25
C GLY A 778 14.33 -23.82 -16.93
N ASP A 779 15.65 -23.60 -17.05
CA ASP A 779 16.27 -22.27 -16.88
C ASP A 779 16.21 -21.43 -18.17
N ILE A 780 14.99 -21.20 -18.63
CA ILE A 780 14.70 -20.37 -19.80
C ILE A 780 14.72 -18.87 -19.46
N ILE A 781 14.88 -18.00 -20.46
CA ILE A 781 14.78 -16.55 -20.22
C ILE A 781 13.31 -16.16 -20.13
N TYR A 782 12.80 -15.87 -18.92
CA TYR A 782 11.39 -15.46 -18.74
C TYR A 782 11.02 -14.19 -19.50
N LYS A 783 11.97 -13.29 -19.74
CA LYS A 783 11.77 -12.06 -20.53
C LYS A 783 11.19 -12.34 -21.93
N ASP A 784 11.62 -13.45 -22.53
CA ASP A 784 11.21 -13.85 -23.88
C ASP A 784 10.11 -14.91 -23.90
N ASN A 785 9.75 -15.44 -22.71
CA ASN A 785 8.86 -16.58 -22.54
C ASN A 785 7.63 -16.26 -21.67
N VAL A 786 7.41 -15.01 -21.28
CA VAL A 786 6.21 -14.54 -20.59
C VAL A 786 5.52 -13.49 -21.46
N GLY A 787 4.23 -13.69 -21.75
CA GLY A 787 3.60 -12.98 -22.86
C GLY A 787 2.13 -13.30 -23.07
N LYS A 788 1.69 -13.30 -24.33
CA LYS A 788 0.36 -13.73 -24.73
C LYS A 788 0.46 -14.70 -25.91
N LEU A 789 -0.48 -15.64 -25.98
CA LEU A 789 -0.65 -16.56 -27.09
C LEU A 789 -1.85 -16.12 -27.94
N TYR A 790 -1.63 -15.91 -29.24
CA TYR A 790 -2.65 -15.44 -30.17
C TYR A 790 -3.04 -16.54 -31.15
N THR A 791 -4.28 -16.50 -31.63
CA THR A 791 -4.80 -17.47 -32.61
C THR A 791 -4.17 -17.33 -34.00
N ASP A 792 -3.59 -16.18 -34.30
CA ASP A 792 -3.09 -15.82 -35.63
C ASP A 792 -1.95 -14.78 -35.57
N GLU A 793 -1.30 -14.53 -36.70
CA GLU A 793 -0.14 -13.63 -36.83
C GLU A 793 -0.48 -12.14 -36.63
N THR A 794 -1.75 -11.74 -36.75
CA THR A 794 -2.18 -10.35 -36.56
C THR A 794 -2.22 -9.95 -35.08
N LYS A 795 -2.16 -10.93 -34.16
CA LYS A 795 -2.14 -10.74 -32.70
C LYS A 795 -3.34 -9.94 -32.17
N THR A 796 -4.50 -10.12 -32.80
CA THR A 796 -5.75 -9.43 -32.41
C THR A 796 -6.57 -10.23 -31.40
N THR A 797 -6.58 -11.57 -31.50
CA THR A 797 -7.38 -12.45 -30.66
C THR A 797 -6.50 -13.37 -29.82
N VAL A 798 -6.65 -13.29 -28.49
CA VAL A 798 -5.96 -14.16 -27.54
C VAL A 798 -6.62 -15.53 -27.54
N VAL A 799 -5.82 -16.60 -27.43
CA VAL A 799 -6.34 -17.97 -27.32
C VAL A 799 -7.21 -18.10 -26.07
N SER A 800 -8.50 -18.42 -26.26
CA SER A 800 -9.49 -18.54 -25.18
C SER A 800 -9.67 -19.97 -24.65
N ASP A 801 -9.08 -20.97 -25.30
CA ASP A 801 -9.06 -22.35 -24.81
C ASP A 801 -7.94 -22.53 -23.78
N ILE A 802 -8.29 -22.98 -22.57
CA ILE A 802 -7.35 -23.26 -21.48
C ILE A 802 -6.37 -24.40 -21.78
N ASN A 803 -6.66 -25.21 -22.79
CA ASN A 803 -5.79 -26.27 -23.30
C ASN A 803 -5.12 -25.89 -24.63
N GLY A 804 -5.44 -24.71 -25.17
CA GLY A 804 -4.94 -24.21 -26.43
C GLY A 804 -3.47 -23.85 -26.32
N ARG A 805 -2.60 -24.63 -26.97
CA ARG A 805 -1.15 -24.42 -27.02
C ARG A 805 -0.61 -24.02 -28.39
N VAL A 806 -1.47 -24.06 -29.41
CA VAL A 806 -1.12 -23.74 -30.79
C VAL A 806 -1.51 -22.29 -31.06
N GLY A 807 -0.57 -21.52 -31.61
CA GLY A 807 -0.77 -20.11 -31.89
C GLY A 807 0.55 -19.37 -32.04
N VAL A 808 0.47 -18.06 -32.12
CA VAL A 808 1.63 -17.16 -32.22
C VAL A 808 1.90 -16.57 -30.84
N PHE A 809 3.00 -16.98 -30.21
CA PHE A 809 3.41 -16.42 -28.92
C PHE A 809 4.08 -15.05 -29.13
N SER A 810 3.73 -14.07 -28.31
CA SER A 810 4.40 -12.77 -28.26
C SER A 810 4.75 -12.43 -26.82
N ALA A 811 6.04 -12.21 -26.55
CA ALA A 811 6.50 -11.76 -25.24
C ALA A 811 5.86 -10.41 -24.87
N SER A 812 5.65 -10.19 -23.57
CA SER A 812 5.05 -8.97 -23.03
C SER A 812 5.93 -8.39 -21.93
N SER A 813 6.55 -7.24 -22.19
CA SER A 813 7.33 -6.50 -21.20
C SER A 813 6.52 -6.14 -19.96
N LYS A 814 5.24 -5.79 -20.12
CA LYS A 814 4.29 -5.50 -19.04
C LYS A 814 4.07 -6.73 -18.14
N MET A 815 3.81 -7.90 -18.73
CA MET A 815 3.61 -9.13 -17.95
C MET A 815 4.92 -9.59 -17.27
N TYR A 816 6.06 -9.43 -17.95
CA TYR A 816 7.37 -9.70 -17.36
C TYR A 816 7.63 -8.83 -16.12
N LYS A 817 7.40 -7.51 -16.21
CA LYS A 817 7.55 -6.58 -15.08
C LYS A 817 6.69 -6.98 -13.89
N LYS A 818 5.44 -7.43 -14.12
CA LYS A 818 4.59 -7.99 -13.05
C LYS A 818 5.18 -9.25 -12.43
N LEU A 819 5.75 -10.14 -13.24
CA LEU A 819 6.40 -11.34 -12.75
C LEU A 819 7.62 -11.01 -11.88
N GLU A 820 8.42 -10.01 -12.23
CA GLU A 820 9.57 -9.57 -11.42
C GLU A 820 9.18 -9.21 -9.97
N LEU A 821 7.94 -8.73 -9.76
CA LEU A 821 7.43 -8.38 -8.43
C LEU A 821 7.28 -9.61 -7.51
N GLU A 822 6.99 -10.79 -8.06
CA GLU A 822 6.92 -12.05 -7.28
C GLU A 822 8.29 -12.41 -6.66
N TYR A 823 9.37 -11.97 -7.31
CA TYR A 823 10.76 -12.26 -6.93
C TYR A 823 11.45 -11.12 -6.17
N LYS A 824 10.71 -10.10 -5.70
CA LYS A 824 11.22 -9.00 -4.86
C LYS A 824 12.54 -8.41 -5.38
N VAL A 825 12.53 -7.97 -6.64
CA VAL A 825 13.71 -7.51 -7.39
C VAL A 825 14.30 -6.19 -6.85
N PHE A 826 15.63 -6.05 -6.90
CA PHE A 826 16.31 -4.77 -6.67
C PHE A 826 17.52 -4.55 -7.60
N PRO A 827 17.84 -3.28 -7.93
CA PRO A 827 19.02 -2.94 -8.71
C PRO A 827 20.31 -3.39 -8.04
N PHE A 828 21.27 -3.79 -8.85
CA PHE A 828 22.55 -4.27 -8.39
C PHE A 828 23.66 -3.84 -9.36
N GLN A 829 24.80 -3.37 -8.86
CA GLN A 829 25.95 -2.94 -9.68
C GLN A 829 27.27 -3.46 -9.09
N TRP A 830 27.45 -4.78 -9.16
CA TRP A 830 28.67 -5.42 -8.66
C TRP A 830 29.85 -5.29 -9.63
N GLN A 831 29.57 -5.16 -10.92
CA GLN A 831 30.56 -4.80 -11.95
C GLN A 831 30.54 -3.29 -12.18
N GLN A 832 31.72 -2.70 -12.40
CA GLN A 832 31.84 -1.28 -12.71
C GLN A 832 31.10 -0.95 -14.01
N GLU A 833 30.34 0.15 -14.02
CA GLU A 833 29.59 0.62 -15.20
C GLU A 833 28.55 -0.36 -15.75
N LYS A 834 28.25 -1.45 -15.03
CA LYS A 834 27.24 -2.43 -15.42
C LYS A 834 26.23 -2.64 -14.31
N THR A 835 25.01 -2.27 -14.62
CA THR A 835 23.79 -2.54 -13.84
C THR A 835 23.21 -3.90 -14.18
N ASP A 836 22.62 -4.51 -13.16
CA ASP A 836 21.96 -5.80 -13.20
C ASP A 836 20.79 -5.78 -12.20
N GLN A 837 19.99 -6.84 -12.20
CA GLN A 837 18.89 -7.05 -11.26
C GLN A 837 19.18 -8.26 -10.38
N TYR A 838 18.91 -8.13 -9.08
CA TYR A 838 18.95 -9.26 -8.16
C TYR A 838 17.53 -9.76 -7.90
N TYR A 839 17.23 -10.99 -8.32
CA TYR A 839 15.95 -11.65 -8.09
C TYR A 839 16.06 -12.57 -6.88
N THR A 840 15.18 -12.40 -5.90
CA THR A 840 15.24 -13.18 -4.67
C THR A 840 14.43 -14.48 -4.80
N PRO A 841 15.07 -15.66 -4.74
CA PRO A 841 14.37 -16.93 -4.79
C PRO A 841 13.61 -17.25 -3.50
N LEU A 842 12.65 -18.18 -3.60
CA LEU A 842 11.82 -18.67 -2.50
C LEU A 842 11.96 -20.18 -2.34
N LEU A 843 12.33 -20.61 -1.15
CA LEU A 843 12.31 -22.00 -0.70
C LEU A 843 11.03 -22.29 0.10
N THR A 844 10.40 -23.40 -0.21
CA THR A 844 9.30 -23.98 0.58
C THR A 844 9.75 -25.34 1.08
N ILE A 845 9.83 -25.50 2.39
CA ILE A 845 10.35 -26.71 3.05
C ILE A 845 9.53 -27.00 4.31
N TYR A 846 9.35 -28.26 4.66
CA TYR A 846 8.68 -28.72 5.88
C TYR A 846 9.66 -28.76 7.08
N PRO A 847 9.17 -28.63 8.33
CA PRO A 847 9.96 -28.86 9.54
C PRO A 847 10.45 -30.32 9.64
N PRO A 848 11.22 -30.73 10.65
CA PRO A 848 11.55 -32.14 10.85
C PRO A 848 10.29 -32.98 11.03
N TYR A 849 10.34 -34.24 10.62
CA TYR A 849 9.26 -35.17 10.92
C TYR A 849 9.22 -35.45 12.43
N VAL A 850 8.07 -35.21 13.04
CA VAL A 850 7.78 -35.57 14.43
C VAL A 850 6.46 -36.34 14.43
N PRO A 851 6.42 -37.61 14.87
CA PRO A 851 5.19 -38.37 14.96
C PRO A 851 4.15 -37.63 15.84
N PRO A 852 2.92 -37.43 15.38
CA PRO A 852 1.90 -36.78 16.20
C PRO A 852 1.49 -37.67 17.38
N ALA A 853 1.58 -37.15 18.61
CA ALA A 853 1.28 -37.92 19.82
C ALA A 853 -0.22 -38.24 19.98
N ASN A 854 -1.13 -37.45 19.38
CA ASN A 854 -2.59 -37.56 19.56
C ASN A 854 -3.40 -37.22 18.29
N LYS A 855 -2.79 -37.31 17.10
CA LYS A 855 -3.44 -36.98 15.82
C LYS A 855 -3.07 -38.00 14.74
N ALA A 856 -3.80 -37.99 13.63
CA ALA A 856 -3.48 -38.83 12.49
C ALA A 856 -2.11 -38.45 11.91
N ASP A 857 -1.27 -39.47 11.68
CA ASP A 857 0.03 -39.31 11.04
C ASP A 857 -0.15 -39.23 9.51
N LEU A 858 -0.19 -37.99 9.00
CA LEU A 858 -0.36 -37.75 7.57
C LEU A 858 0.91 -38.06 6.77
N ASP A 859 2.07 -38.14 7.43
CA ASP A 859 3.35 -38.42 6.81
C ASP A 859 3.55 -39.90 6.52
N ARG A 860 3.05 -40.76 7.43
CA ARG A 860 3.22 -42.22 7.41
C ARG A 860 1.89 -42.95 7.29
N GLN A 861 1.08 -42.52 6.32
CA GLN A 861 -0.14 -43.25 5.92
C GLN A 861 0.24 -44.64 5.36
N SER A 862 -0.65 -45.62 5.55
CA SER A 862 -0.41 -47.03 5.19
C SER A 862 0.01 -47.26 3.73
N ILE A 863 -0.41 -46.37 2.82
CA ILE A 863 -0.10 -46.44 1.39
C ILE A 863 1.38 -46.14 1.06
N PHE A 864 2.11 -45.46 1.95
CA PHE A 864 3.53 -45.11 1.74
C PHE A 864 4.49 -46.22 2.23
N SER A 865 4.08 -47.49 2.11
CA SER A 865 4.55 -48.68 2.83
C SER A 865 6.05 -48.74 3.22
N PRO A 866 6.38 -49.33 4.39
CA PRO A 866 7.76 -49.43 4.89
C PRO A 866 8.69 -50.28 3.99
N PRO A 867 10.02 -50.08 4.05
CA PRO A 867 10.73 -49.23 5.01
C PRO A 867 10.56 -47.73 4.71
N TYR A 868 10.15 -46.97 5.72
CA TYR A 868 10.33 -45.53 5.70
C TYR A 868 11.83 -45.29 5.62
N ASN A 869 12.27 -44.85 4.44
CA ASN A 869 13.65 -44.52 4.16
C ASN A 869 13.77 -43.00 4.07
N ASP A 870 15.01 -42.52 4.06
CA ASP A 870 15.33 -41.10 3.92
C ASP A 870 14.54 -40.47 2.76
N TYR A 871 14.29 -41.20 1.66
CA TYR A 871 13.52 -40.69 0.51
C TYR A 871 12.05 -40.36 0.84
N ASN A 872 11.34 -41.20 1.59
CA ASN A 872 9.91 -41.02 1.92
C ASN A 872 9.67 -40.08 3.11
N ASP A 873 10.59 -40.09 4.09
CA ASP A 873 10.52 -39.26 5.30
C ASP A 873 11.06 -37.83 5.04
N ASP A 874 12.06 -37.67 4.16
CA ASP A 874 12.66 -36.37 3.83
C ASP A 874 11.96 -35.63 2.67
N VAL A 875 10.83 -36.12 2.14
CA VAL A 875 10.09 -35.43 1.07
C VAL A 875 9.78 -33.99 1.49
N ASN A 876 10.41 -33.05 0.78
CA ASN A 876 10.42 -31.62 1.07
C ASN A 876 10.88 -31.23 2.50
N ARG A 877 11.82 -31.96 3.12
CA ARG A 877 12.43 -31.57 4.42
C ARG A 877 13.92 -31.23 4.33
N VAL A 878 14.55 -31.63 3.23
CA VAL A 878 15.96 -31.38 2.96
C VAL A 878 16.10 -30.72 1.59
N ALA A 879 16.66 -29.51 1.56
CA ALA A 879 16.92 -28.80 0.32
C ALA A 879 18.41 -28.84 0.00
N LYS A 880 18.79 -29.55 -1.07
CA LYS A 880 20.16 -29.60 -1.60
C LYS A 880 20.30 -28.56 -2.70
N MET A 881 21.13 -27.54 -2.46
CA MET A 881 21.23 -26.35 -3.30
C MET A 881 22.69 -26.02 -3.63
N ASN A 882 22.86 -25.15 -4.61
CA ASN A 882 24.14 -24.56 -4.99
C ASN A 882 24.11 -23.07 -4.64
N LEU A 883 25.11 -22.61 -3.90
CA LEU A 883 25.42 -21.19 -3.76
C LEU A 883 26.43 -20.81 -4.85
N GLN A 884 25.98 -20.12 -5.88
CA GLN A 884 26.80 -19.64 -6.97
C GLN A 884 27.33 -18.23 -6.63
N LEU A 885 28.65 -18.09 -6.54
CA LEU A 885 29.31 -16.84 -6.18
C LEU A 885 30.01 -16.25 -7.40
N ASN A 886 29.93 -14.93 -7.54
CA ASN A 886 30.69 -14.18 -8.54
C ASN A 886 31.37 -12.99 -7.86
N ILE A 887 32.70 -12.97 -7.86
CA ILE A 887 33.51 -12.06 -7.05
C ILE A 887 34.43 -11.23 -7.96
N THR A 888 34.30 -9.90 -7.91
CA THR A 888 35.21 -8.98 -8.63
C THR A 888 36.32 -8.47 -7.74
N ASP A 889 36.01 -8.17 -6.47
CA ASP A 889 36.98 -7.77 -5.46
C ASP A 889 36.88 -8.73 -4.27
N GLU A 890 38.05 -9.17 -3.80
CA GLU A 890 38.15 -10.23 -2.79
C GLU A 890 37.69 -9.71 -1.42
N PRO A 891 36.60 -10.26 -0.84
CA PRO A 891 36.26 -9.98 0.54
C PRO A 891 37.23 -10.68 1.49
N ILE A 892 37.38 -10.14 2.69
CA ILE A 892 38.12 -10.79 3.79
C ILE A 892 37.42 -12.10 4.19
N LYS A 893 36.08 -12.06 4.25
CA LYS A 893 35.20 -13.15 4.66
C LYS A 893 33.86 -13.06 3.94
N ILE A 894 33.28 -14.22 3.61
CA ILE A 894 31.86 -14.35 3.26
C ILE A 894 31.19 -15.24 4.31
N GLU A 895 30.00 -14.87 4.77
CA GLU A 895 29.23 -15.66 5.74
C GLU A 895 27.74 -15.76 5.38
N LEU A 896 27.10 -16.81 5.87
CA LEU A 896 25.64 -16.97 5.84
C LEU A 896 25.06 -16.49 7.18
N LYS A 897 24.15 -15.51 7.13
CA LYS A 897 23.41 -15.01 8.30
C LYS A 897 21.98 -15.53 8.25
N TYR A 898 21.61 -16.33 9.24
CA TYR A 898 20.30 -16.96 9.39
C TYR A 898 20.01 -17.28 10.87
N ASP A 899 18.78 -17.64 11.18
CA ASP A 899 18.37 -18.07 12.52
C ASP A 899 18.76 -19.54 12.73
N THR A 900 19.83 -19.78 13.50
CA THR A 900 20.35 -21.12 13.79
C THR A 900 19.42 -21.96 14.67
N SER A 901 18.41 -21.34 15.31
CA SER A 901 17.38 -22.07 16.03
C SER A 901 16.29 -22.65 15.12
N LEU A 902 16.19 -22.13 13.90
CA LEU A 902 15.20 -22.53 12.88
C LEU A 902 15.80 -23.32 11.73
N PHE A 903 17.08 -23.12 11.41
CA PHE A 903 17.73 -23.76 10.26
C PHE A 903 19.06 -24.40 10.62
N ASP A 904 19.34 -25.54 10.01
CA ASP A 904 20.66 -26.14 9.91
C ASP A 904 21.12 -26.05 8.46
N ILE A 905 22.24 -25.35 8.24
CA ILE A 905 22.84 -25.17 6.91
C ILE A 905 24.25 -25.75 6.93
N THR A 906 24.48 -26.77 6.10
CA THR A 906 25.76 -27.47 6.03
C THR A 906 26.33 -27.47 4.62
N SER A 907 27.63 -27.70 4.50
CA SER A 907 28.34 -27.90 3.24
C SER A 907 29.45 -28.92 3.44
N SER A 908 29.69 -29.76 2.44
CA SER A 908 30.82 -30.70 2.44
C SER A 908 32.19 -29.99 2.47
N LYS A 909 32.25 -28.71 2.05
CA LYS A 909 33.45 -27.88 2.09
C LYS A 909 33.50 -26.94 3.32
N SER A 910 32.61 -27.15 4.29
CA SER A 910 32.33 -26.27 5.42
C SER A 910 31.74 -24.91 5.04
N ILE A 911 30.69 -24.49 5.76
CA ILE A 911 30.11 -23.15 5.64
C ILE A 911 30.97 -22.06 6.32
N SER A 912 32.01 -22.45 7.07
CA SER A 912 32.98 -21.51 7.64
C SER A 912 34.02 -21.02 6.62
N ASN A 913 34.15 -21.71 5.48
CA ASN A 913 35.21 -21.51 4.49
C ASN A 913 34.62 -21.24 3.09
N ILE A 914 33.69 -20.30 2.99
CA ILE A 914 33.09 -19.91 1.71
C ILE A 914 34.18 -19.30 0.79
N PRO A 915 34.25 -19.69 -0.51
CA PRO A 915 35.21 -19.14 -1.46
C PRO A 915 35.16 -17.61 -1.53
N LYS A 916 36.34 -16.96 -1.55
CA LYS A 916 36.49 -15.50 -1.51
C LYS A 916 37.42 -14.91 -2.57
N THR A 917 38.02 -15.75 -3.41
CA THR A 917 38.93 -15.29 -4.47
C THR A 917 38.15 -14.77 -5.67
N LYS A 918 38.77 -13.94 -6.50
CA LYS A 918 38.12 -13.42 -7.72
C LYS A 918 37.64 -14.54 -8.64
N GLY A 919 36.51 -14.32 -9.31
CA GLY A 919 35.93 -15.25 -10.28
C GLY A 919 34.61 -15.89 -9.85
N LYS A 920 34.20 -16.92 -10.60
CA LYS A 920 32.97 -17.69 -10.35
C LYS A 920 33.26 -18.91 -9.49
N HIS A 921 32.46 -19.14 -8.46
CA HIS A 921 32.57 -20.29 -7.57
C HIS A 921 31.21 -20.94 -7.34
N ILE A 922 31.21 -22.24 -7.04
CA ILE A 922 30.02 -22.98 -6.63
C ILE A 922 30.30 -23.66 -5.30
N LEU A 923 29.41 -23.46 -4.34
CA LEU A 923 29.41 -24.14 -3.06
C LEU A 923 28.11 -24.91 -2.89
N ASP A 924 28.19 -26.23 -2.86
CA ASP A 924 27.05 -27.09 -2.52
C ASP A 924 26.68 -26.86 -1.05
N ILE A 925 25.41 -26.61 -0.79
CA ILE A 925 24.84 -26.45 0.55
C ILE A 925 23.63 -27.36 0.73
N THR A 926 23.38 -27.75 1.97
CA THR A 926 22.15 -28.45 2.37
C THR A 926 21.45 -27.63 3.44
N ILE A 927 20.18 -27.32 3.24
CA ILE A 927 19.34 -26.58 4.17
C ILE A 927 18.30 -27.53 4.75
N LYS A 928 18.21 -27.56 6.07
CA LYS A 928 17.16 -28.25 6.84
C LYS A 928 16.43 -27.25 7.71
N CYS A 929 15.12 -27.42 7.81
CA CYS A 929 14.32 -26.71 8.78
C CYS A 929 14.33 -27.51 10.09
N LEU A 930 14.58 -26.86 11.23
CA LEU A 930 14.67 -27.49 12.55
C LEU A 930 13.36 -27.41 13.34
N LYS A 931 12.54 -26.39 13.06
CA LYS A 931 11.27 -26.11 13.74
C LYS A 931 10.30 -25.41 12.81
N GLU A 932 9.02 -25.44 13.16
CA GLU A 932 7.99 -24.68 12.47
C GLU A 932 8.28 -23.18 12.43
N ILE A 933 7.82 -22.53 11.35
CA ILE A 933 8.07 -21.13 11.05
C ILE A 933 6.74 -20.44 10.74
N GLU A 934 6.31 -19.54 11.62
CA GLU A 934 5.03 -18.83 11.50
C GLU A 934 5.02 -17.74 10.42
N THR A 935 6.18 -17.18 10.07
CA THR A 935 6.31 -16.07 9.11
C THR A 935 7.52 -16.28 8.22
N GLU A 936 7.47 -15.81 6.96
CA GLU A 936 8.62 -15.85 6.04
C GLU A 936 9.93 -15.42 6.73
N LYS A 937 11.02 -16.18 6.51
CA LYS A 937 12.36 -15.89 7.02
C LYS A 937 13.33 -15.65 5.88
N LEU A 938 14.44 -14.97 6.19
CA LEU A 938 15.51 -14.69 5.25
C LEU A 938 16.79 -15.40 5.68
N ILE A 939 17.43 -16.08 4.73
CA ILE A 939 18.84 -16.47 4.80
C ILE A 939 19.61 -15.45 3.94
N LYS A 940 20.60 -14.79 4.53
CA LYS A 940 21.39 -13.73 3.88
C LYS A 940 22.82 -14.18 3.66
N VAL A 941 23.44 -13.76 2.55
CA VAL A 941 24.87 -13.94 2.29
C VAL A 941 25.54 -12.58 2.46
N LEU A 942 26.52 -12.47 3.35
CA LEU A 942 27.23 -11.23 3.66
C LEU A 942 28.70 -11.34 3.25
N ALA A 943 29.23 -10.30 2.60
CA ALA A 943 30.64 -10.13 2.29
C ALA A 943 31.24 -8.98 3.10
N PHE A 944 32.39 -9.23 3.73
CA PHE A 944 33.12 -8.25 4.54
C PHE A 944 34.39 -7.82 3.80
N TYR A 945 34.60 -6.51 3.69
CA TYR A 945 35.73 -5.92 2.99
C TYR A 945 36.62 -5.15 3.97
N SER A 946 37.89 -4.93 3.62
CA SER A 946 38.86 -4.27 4.52
C SER A 946 38.47 -2.85 4.93
N ASN A 947 37.65 -2.18 4.14
CA ASN A 947 37.16 -0.83 4.37
C ASN A 947 35.80 -0.76 5.07
N SER A 948 35.23 -1.89 5.51
CA SER A 948 33.92 -1.94 6.17
C SER A 948 33.87 -3.06 7.22
N THR A 949 33.53 -2.71 8.46
CA THR A 949 33.22 -3.69 9.51
C THR A 949 31.84 -4.30 9.35
N ASP A 950 30.94 -3.61 8.65
CA ASP A 950 29.59 -4.08 8.36
C ASP A 950 29.59 -4.96 7.11
N GLY A 951 28.98 -6.15 7.23
CA GLY A 951 28.85 -7.10 6.13
C GLY A 951 27.88 -6.59 5.07
N LYS A 952 28.34 -6.48 3.81
CA LYS A 952 27.50 -6.10 2.68
C LYS A 952 26.69 -7.29 2.18
N ILE A 953 25.40 -7.10 1.96
CA ILE A 953 24.53 -8.18 1.48
C ILE A 953 24.81 -8.45 0.00
N ILE A 954 25.19 -9.68 -0.31
CA ILE A 954 25.49 -10.13 -1.68
C ILE A 954 24.48 -11.17 -2.20
N GLY A 955 23.60 -11.67 -1.34
CA GLY A 955 22.51 -12.56 -1.75
C GLY A 955 21.47 -12.84 -0.68
N PHE A 956 20.31 -13.31 -1.13
CA PHE A 956 19.15 -13.65 -0.32
C PHE A 956 18.53 -14.98 -0.73
N LEU A 957 18.00 -15.70 0.24
CA LEU A 957 17.02 -16.76 0.04
C LEU A 957 15.85 -16.52 1.00
N ARG A 958 14.64 -16.45 0.45
CA ARG A 958 13.41 -16.44 1.25
C ARG A 958 13.04 -17.86 1.60
N VAL A 959 12.61 -18.10 2.83
CA VAL A 959 12.01 -19.37 3.25
C VAL A 959 10.58 -19.09 3.66
N ASN A 960 9.63 -19.71 2.96
CA ASN A 960 8.20 -19.50 3.19
C ASN A 960 7.79 -19.96 4.60
N ALA A 961 6.73 -19.34 5.16
CA ALA A 961 6.14 -19.80 6.40
C ALA A 961 5.64 -21.25 6.23
N ASN A 962 5.90 -22.08 7.23
CA ASN A 962 5.55 -23.50 7.22
C ASN A 962 4.95 -23.96 8.55
N GLY A 963 4.54 -23.04 9.44
CA GLY A 963 3.85 -23.37 10.69
C GLY A 963 2.46 -23.97 10.47
N ALA A 964 1.83 -24.42 11.55
CA ALA A 964 0.56 -25.15 11.51
C ALA A 964 -0.54 -24.47 10.67
N THR A 965 -0.62 -23.13 10.68
CA THR A 965 -1.62 -22.36 9.91
C THR A 965 -1.29 -22.18 8.42
N SER A 966 -0.04 -22.43 8.04
CA SER A 966 0.46 -22.25 6.66
C SER A 966 0.49 -23.55 5.86
N ARG A 967 0.51 -24.69 6.54
CA ARG A 967 0.45 -26.00 5.91
C ARG A 967 -0.99 -26.46 5.76
N MET A 968 -1.32 -26.94 4.57
CA MET A 968 -2.65 -27.36 4.23
C MET A 968 -2.67 -28.87 3.96
N SER A 969 -3.83 -29.48 4.09
CA SER A 969 -4.09 -30.86 3.76
C SER A 969 -5.21 -30.96 2.72
N LYS A 970 -5.16 -32.01 1.89
CA LYS A 970 -6.27 -32.31 0.97
C LYS A 970 -6.59 -33.79 0.93
N LYS A 971 -7.86 -34.11 1.18
CA LYS A 971 -8.40 -35.47 1.08
C LYS A 971 -8.50 -35.91 -0.38
N ILE A 972 -7.90 -37.06 -0.69
CA ILE A 972 -7.83 -37.63 -2.03
C ILE A 972 -8.21 -39.11 -1.95
N ALA A 973 -9.20 -39.51 -2.74
CA ALA A 973 -9.55 -40.91 -2.95
C ALA A 973 -8.81 -41.43 -4.18
N LEU A 974 -7.84 -42.32 -3.98
CA LEU A 974 -7.14 -43.05 -5.03
C LEU A 974 -7.83 -44.39 -5.26
N ILE A 975 -8.57 -44.49 -6.36
CA ILE A 975 -9.39 -45.65 -6.68
C ILE A 975 -8.69 -46.47 -7.77
N SER A 976 -8.22 -47.66 -7.40
CA SER A 976 -7.70 -48.64 -8.35
C SER A 976 -8.87 -49.25 -9.11
N VAL A 977 -8.93 -49.09 -10.43
CA VAL A 977 -9.98 -49.69 -11.25
C VAL A 977 -9.41 -50.92 -11.94
N VAL A 978 -9.93 -52.09 -11.58
CA VAL A 978 -9.43 -53.38 -12.08
C VAL A 978 -10.37 -53.88 -13.18
N THR A 979 -9.83 -54.02 -14.39
CA THR A 979 -10.53 -54.59 -15.55
C THR A 979 -9.81 -55.84 -16.07
N ASN A 980 -10.39 -56.51 -17.07
CA ASN A 980 -9.73 -57.57 -17.83
C ASN A 980 -9.93 -57.36 -19.34
N ILE A 981 -9.51 -56.20 -19.85
CA ILE A 981 -9.64 -55.87 -21.28
C ILE A 981 -8.38 -56.27 -22.08
N ASN A 982 -7.22 -56.33 -21.42
CA ASN A 982 -5.92 -56.79 -21.97
C ASN A 982 -5.18 -57.69 -20.98
N GLY A 983 -5.91 -58.50 -20.19
CA GLY A 983 -5.40 -59.16 -18.99
C GLY A 983 -5.68 -58.35 -17.73
N ILE A 984 -5.77 -59.02 -16.58
CA ILE A 984 -5.96 -58.34 -15.29
C ILE A 984 -4.65 -57.67 -14.89
N LYS A 985 -4.72 -56.37 -14.68
CA LYS A 985 -3.64 -55.55 -14.16
C LYS A 985 -4.10 -54.81 -12.90
N THR A 986 -3.17 -54.51 -12.00
CA THR A 986 -3.44 -53.75 -10.78
C THR A 986 -2.55 -52.51 -10.78
N PRO A 987 -3.14 -51.31 -10.84
CA PRO A 987 -2.39 -50.05 -10.75
C PRO A 987 -1.52 -49.94 -9.48
N ASP A 988 -0.29 -49.46 -9.64
CA ASP A 988 0.60 -49.12 -8.52
C ASP A 988 0.20 -47.79 -7.86
N LEU A 989 -0.73 -47.87 -6.91
CA LEU A 989 -1.20 -46.71 -6.15
C LEU A 989 -0.14 -46.11 -5.22
N ALA A 990 0.81 -46.92 -4.72
CA ALA A 990 1.81 -46.46 -3.76
C ALA A 990 2.78 -45.46 -4.41
N SER A 991 3.32 -45.80 -5.59
CA SER A 991 4.17 -44.88 -6.35
C SER A 991 3.43 -43.63 -6.80
N LYS A 992 2.14 -43.74 -7.17
CA LYS A 992 1.34 -42.55 -7.53
C LYS A 992 1.12 -41.64 -6.32
N ALA A 993 0.81 -42.20 -5.16
CA ALA A 993 0.63 -41.44 -3.93
C ALA A 993 1.91 -40.74 -3.48
N LEU A 994 3.08 -41.40 -3.59
CA LEU A 994 4.38 -40.77 -3.32
C LEU A 994 4.65 -39.61 -4.29
N THR A 995 4.29 -39.77 -5.56
CA THR A 995 4.47 -38.71 -6.55
C THR A 995 3.56 -37.51 -6.28
N ILE A 996 2.30 -37.74 -5.92
CA ILE A 996 1.37 -36.70 -5.47
C ILE A 996 1.92 -35.99 -4.22
N LYS A 997 2.38 -36.75 -3.22
CA LYS A 997 3.01 -36.22 -1.99
C LYS A 997 4.20 -35.32 -2.32
N LYS A 998 5.08 -35.77 -3.20
CA LYS A 998 6.27 -35.02 -3.64
C LYS A 998 5.91 -33.65 -4.21
N TYR A 999 5.02 -33.59 -5.20
CA TYR A 999 4.70 -32.33 -5.86
C TYR A 999 3.83 -31.40 -5.02
N LEU A 1000 2.79 -31.93 -4.35
CA LEU A 1000 1.92 -31.09 -3.51
C LEU A 1000 2.67 -30.48 -2.32
N ARG A 1001 3.69 -31.18 -1.79
CA ARG A 1001 4.50 -30.62 -0.70
C ARG A 1001 5.37 -29.45 -1.12
N GLN A 1002 5.75 -29.33 -2.39
CA GLN A 1002 6.46 -28.14 -2.88
C GLN A 1002 5.68 -26.85 -2.61
N ILE A 1003 4.35 -26.95 -2.47
CA ILE A 1003 3.42 -25.84 -2.23
C ILE A 1003 2.71 -25.93 -0.86
N LEU A 1004 3.28 -26.68 0.10
CA LEU A 1004 2.76 -26.88 1.46
C LEU A 1004 1.36 -27.52 1.53
N ILE A 1005 1.09 -28.48 0.65
CA ILE A 1005 -0.11 -29.30 0.73
C ILE A 1005 0.28 -30.76 1.01
N THR A 1006 -0.19 -31.30 2.13
CA THR A 1006 -0.08 -32.73 2.45
C THR A 1006 -1.31 -33.49 1.96
N PRO A 1007 -1.16 -34.48 1.06
CA PRO A 1007 -2.29 -35.30 0.65
C PRO A 1007 -2.73 -36.26 1.76
N VAL A 1008 -4.04 -36.37 2.00
CA VAL A 1008 -4.66 -37.37 2.88
C VAL A 1008 -5.33 -38.41 1.99
N ILE A 1009 -4.68 -39.56 1.84
CA ILE A 1009 -5.02 -40.58 0.85
C ILE A 1009 -5.94 -41.63 1.45
N SER A 1010 -7.10 -41.81 0.82
CA SER A 1010 -7.95 -42.99 0.98
C SER A 1010 -7.81 -43.86 -0.26
N THR A 1011 -7.73 -45.18 -0.09
CA THR A 1011 -7.70 -46.12 -1.21
C THR A 1011 -8.99 -46.93 -1.30
N PHE A 1012 -9.36 -47.30 -2.52
CA PHE A 1012 -10.45 -48.23 -2.79
C PHE A 1012 -10.15 -49.03 -4.06
N GLU A 1013 -10.44 -50.32 -4.06
CA GLU A 1013 -10.33 -51.17 -5.24
C GLU A 1013 -11.71 -51.37 -5.85
N LEU A 1014 -11.93 -50.79 -7.03
CA LEU A 1014 -13.14 -50.96 -7.83
C LEU A 1014 -12.93 -52.08 -8.84
N LYS A 1015 -13.49 -53.25 -8.57
CA LYS A 1015 -13.46 -54.38 -9.52
C LYS A 1015 -14.59 -54.23 -10.53
N LEU A 1016 -14.24 -53.96 -11.78
CA LEU A 1016 -15.14 -54.05 -12.92
C LEU A 1016 -15.01 -55.42 -13.60
N THR A 1017 -14.88 -56.48 -12.80
CA THR A 1017 -14.83 -57.86 -13.26
C THR A 1017 -15.85 -58.71 -12.50
N ASN A 1018 -16.43 -59.70 -13.19
CA ASN A 1018 -17.31 -60.68 -12.56
C ASN A 1018 -16.50 -61.80 -11.89
N ASN A 1019 -17.18 -62.75 -11.23
CA ASN A 1019 -16.55 -63.90 -10.57
C ASN A 1019 -15.76 -64.81 -11.53
N GLN A 1020 -16.03 -64.75 -12.83
CA GLN A 1020 -15.31 -65.47 -13.89
C GLN A 1020 -14.13 -64.66 -14.44
N LYS A 1021 -13.76 -63.55 -13.79
CA LYS A 1021 -12.69 -62.62 -14.20
C LYS A 1021 -12.95 -61.92 -15.54
N GLU A 1022 -14.18 -61.91 -16.04
CA GLU A 1022 -14.53 -61.17 -17.25
C GLU A 1022 -14.86 -59.73 -16.91
N THR A 1023 -14.48 -58.79 -17.78
CA THR A 1023 -14.84 -57.36 -17.61
C THR A 1023 -16.35 -57.17 -17.62
N ASP A 1024 -16.85 -56.31 -16.72
CA ASP A 1024 -18.25 -55.94 -16.61
C ASP A 1024 -18.86 -55.61 -17.99
N PRO A 1025 -19.97 -56.26 -18.40
CA PRO A 1025 -20.53 -56.08 -19.74
C PRO A 1025 -20.96 -54.64 -20.04
N SER A 1026 -21.44 -53.89 -19.04
CA SER A 1026 -21.86 -52.50 -19.22
C SER A 1026 -20.65 -51.58 -19.42
N PHE A 1027 -19.58 -51.80 -18.66
CA PHE A 1027 -18.33 -51.09 -18.87
C PHE A 1027 -17.70 -51.43 -20.23
N LYS A 1028 -17.59 -52.72 -20.55
CA LYS A 1028 -16.96 -53.21 -21.79
C LYS A 1028 -17.66 -52.71 -23.05
N SER A 1029 -18.99 -52.70 -23.06
CA SER A 1029 -19.76 -52.26 -24.24
C SER A 1029 -19.70 -50.75 -24.47
N GLN A 1030 -19.60 -49.95 -23.41
CA GLN A 1030 -19.65 -48.49 -23.50
C GLN A 1030 -18.26 -47.84 -23.60
N TYR A 1031 -17.30 -48.29 -22.78
CA TYR A 1031 -16.03 -47.58 -22.54
C TYR A 1031 -14.80 -48.29 -23.10
N VAL A 1032 -14.94 -49.45 -23.76
CA VAL A 1032 -13.80 -50.18 -24.32
C VAL A 1032 -13.91 -50.17 -25.84
N GLN A 1033 -12.83 -49.80 -26.52
CA GLN A 1033 -12.76 -49.81 -27.98
C GLN A 1033 -11.47 -50.45 -28.45
N ASN A 1034 -11.55 -51.25 -29.51
CA ASN A 1034 -10.35 -51.78 -30.15
C ASN A 1034 -9.78 -50.73 -31.11
N ILE A 1035 -8.57 -50.27 -30.83
CA ILE A 1035 -7.81 -49.33 -31.67
C ILE A 1035 -6.54 -50.05 -32.11
N SER A 1036 -6.39 -50.28 -33.41
CA SER A 1036 -5.20 -50.91 -34.00
C SER A 1036 -4.79 -52.24 -33.36
N GLY A 1037 -5.75 -53.06 -32.95
CA GLY A 1037 -5.50 -54.39 -32.34
C GLY A 1037 -5.45 -54.39 -30.81
N ASN A 1038 -5.40 -53.22 -30.15
CA ASN A 1038 -5.36 -53.10 -28.69
C ASN A 1038 -6.69 -52.58 -28.14
N ASN A 1039 -7.18 -53.15 -27.03
CA ASN A 1039 -8.35 -52.61 -26.36
C ASN A 1039 -7.94 -51.42 -25.49
N VAL A 1040 -8.56 -50.26 -25.69
CA VAL A 1040 -8.28 -49.02 -24.94
C VAL A 1040 -9.54 -48.52 -24.23
N ILE A 1041 -9.32 -47.73 -23.18
CA ILE A 1041 -10.39 -47.09 -22.40
C ILE A 1041 -10.79 -45.76 -23.06
N ILE A 1042 -12.08 -45.60 -23.34
CA ILE A 1042 -12.67 -44.38 -23.88
C ILE A 1042 -13.36 -43.61 -22.76
N SER A 1043 -12.81 -42.45 -22.45
CA SER A 1043 -13.30 -41.58 -21.39
C SER A 1043 -14.52 -40.74 -21.77
N ASP A 1044 -14.47 -40.19 -22.98
CA ASP A 1044 -15.45 -39.27 -23.53
C ASP A 1044 -15.54 -39.51 -25.04
N LYS A 1045 -16.77 -39.47 -25.56
CA LYS A 1045 -17.07 -39.53 -26.99
C LYS A 1045 -17.85 -38.28 -27.35
N ARG A 1046 -17.34 -37.48 -28.29
CA ARG A 1046 -17.95 -36.22 -28.72
C ARG A 1046 -18.19 -36.17 -30.23
N VAL A 1047 -19.28 -35.50 -30.60
CA VAL A 1047 -19.59 -35.11 -31.98
C VAL A 1047 -19.84 -33.60 -31.99
N ASN A 1048 -19.06 -32.86 -32.79
CA ASN A 1048 -19.10 -31.41 -32.85
C ASN A 1048 -18.98 -30.72 -31.47
N GLY A 1049 -18.14 -31.28 -30.59
CA GLY A 1049 -17.89 -30.74 -29.25
C GLY A 1049 -18.95 -31.08 -28.19
N ILE A 1050 -20.04 -31.77 -28.57
CA ILE A 1050 -21.10 -32.22 -27.66
C ILE A 1050 -20.89 -33.71 -27.37
N THR A 1051 -21.11 -34.16 -26.13
CA THR A 1051 -21.07 -35.60 -25.80
C THR A 1051 -22.05 -36.36 -26.68
N GLU A 1052 -21.59 -37.45 -27.26
CA GLU A 1052 -22.33 -38.26 -28.23
C GLU A 1052 -23.66 -38.74 -27.60
N PRO A 1053 -24.81 -38.58 -28.29
CA PRO A 1053 -26.09 -39.02 -27.77
C PRO A 1053 -26.06 -40.51 -27.34
N GLY A 1054 -26.44 -40.79 -26.10
CA GLY A 1054 -26.43 -42.14 -25.52
C GLY A 1054 -25.12 -42.55 -24.85
N PHE A 1055 -24.06 -41.74 -24.95
CA PHE A 1055 -22.82 -41.93 -24.18
C PHE A 1055 -22.87 -41.14 -22.87
N THR A 1056 -22.67 -41.82 -21.75
CA THR A 1056 -22.41 -41.18 -20.44
C THR A 1056 -20.90 -41.08 -20.26
N ARG A 1057 -20.38 -40.00 -19.68
CA ARG A 1057 -18.93 -39.89 -19.43
C ARG A 1057 -18.46 -40.97 -18.45
N LEU A 1058 -17.23 -41.45 -18.66
CA LEU A 1058 -16.65 -42.52 -17.83
C LEU A 1058 -16.63 -42.14 -16.34
N THR A 1059 -16.30 -40.89 -16.01
CA THR A 1059 -16.31 -40.40 -14.62
C THR A 1059 -17.66 -40.58 -13.94
N ASP A 1060 -18.76 -40.30 -14.64
CA ASP A 1060 -20.12 -40.38 -14.10
C ASP A 1060 -20.55 -41.84 -13.93
N PHE A 1061 -20.17 -42.72 -14.86
CA PHE A 1061 -20.35 -44.16 -14.70
C PHE A 1061 -19.60 -44.69 -13.47
N LEU A 1062 -18.32 -44.35 -13.33
CA LEU A 1062 -17.50 -44.81 -12.20
C LEU A 1062 -18.04 -44.28 -10.86
N LEU A 1063 -18.46 -43.02 -10.81
CA LEU A 1063 -19.07 -42.42 -9.62
C LEU A 1063 -20.40 -43.07 -9.20
N SER A 1064 -21.13 -43.66 -10.16
CA SER A 1064 -22.36 -44.39 -9.92
C SER A 1064 -22.14 -45.81 -9.40
N GLN A 1065 -20.89 -46.30 -9.38
CA GLN A 1065 -20.56 -47.61 -8.82
C GLN A 1065 -20.61 -47.60 -7.29
N ASN A 1066 -20.73 -48.80 -6.71
CA ASN A 1066 -20.70 -48.97 -5.26
C ASN A 1066 -19.25 -48.78 -4.76
N GLY A 1067 -19.09 -47.90 -3.76
CA GLY A 1067 -17.91 -47.76 -2.93
C GLY A 1067 -17.99 -48.65 -1.69
N PRO A 1068 -17.24 -48.34 -0.62
CA PRO A 1068 -17.20 -49.15 0.61
C PRO A 1068 -18.57 -49.33 1.29
N GLU A 1069 -19.35 -48.24 1.45
CA GLU A 1069 -20.64 -48.26 2.18
C GLU A 1069 -21.83 -47.78 1.35
N ASN A 1070 -21.59 -46.93 0.34
CA ASN A 1070 -22.61 -46.35 -0.53
C ASN A 1070 -22.01 -46.08 -1.92
N LYS A 1071 -22.67 -45.29 -2.78
CA LYS A 1071 -22.09 -44.91 -4.08
C LYS A 1071 -20.80 -44.11 -3.89
N ILE A 1072 -19.79 -44.35 -4.75
CA ILE A 1072 -18.48 -43.68 -4.68
C ILE A 1072 -18.61 -42.15 -4.58
N LYS A 1073 -19.55 -41.57 -5.33
CA LYS A 1073 -19.83 -40.13 -5.28
C LYS A 1073 -20.20 -39.60 -3.89
N ASP A 1074 -20.92 -40.40 -3.11
CA ASP A 1074 -21.50 -40.03 -1.82
C ASP A 1074 -20.50 -40.31 -0.70
N TYR A 1075 -19.78 -41.45 -0.78
CA TYR A 1075 -18.73 -41.81 0.17
C TYR A 1075 -17.61 -40.78 0.20
N TYR A 1076 -17.14 -40.38 -0.98
CA TYR A 1076 -16.00 -39.50 -1.17
C TYR A 1076 -16.43 -38.07 -1.51
N LYS A 1077 -17.58 -37.61 -1.02
CA LYS A 1077 -18.14 -36.27 -1.34
C LYS A 1077 -17.17 -35.11 -1.03
N ASP A 1078 -16.35 -35.26 0.02
CA ASP A 1078 -15.38 -34.24 0.47
C ASP A 1078 -13.95 -34.50 -0.06
N HIS A 1079 -13.77 -35.44 -0.97
CA HIS A 1079 -12.45 -35.78 -1.55
C HIS A 1079 -12.32 -35.26 -2.98
N TYR A 1080 -11.07 -35.05 -3.40
CA TYR A 1080 -10.73 -35.20 -4.81
C TYR A 1080 -10.70 -36.69 -5.14
N ILE A 1081 -11.38 -37.09 -6.20
CA ILE A 1081 -11.51 -38.50 -6.58
C ILE A 1081 -10.67 -38.74 -7.82
N MET A 1082 -9.75 -39.68 -7.73
CA MET A 1082 -8.89 -40.10 -8.83
C MET A 1082 -9.12 -41.59 -9.11
N PHE A 1083 -9.61 -41.89 -10.31
CA PHE A 1083 -9.68 -43.26 -10.81
C PHE A 1083 -8.40 -43.56 -11.58
N VAL A 1084 -7.72 -44.64 -11.23
CA VAL A 1084 -6.45 -45.05 -11.81
C VAL A 1084 -6.64 -46.38 -12.52
N PHE A 1085 -6.28 -46.39 -13.80
CA PHE A 1085 -6.23 -47.57 -14.67
C PHE A 1085 -4.77 -47.93 -14.98
N ASP A 1086 -4.53 -49.18 -15.37
CA ASP A 1086 -3.23 -49.67 -15.84
C ASP A 1086 -3.27 -50.08 -17.33
N GLU A 1087 -4.26 -49.52 -18.02
CA GLU A 1087 -4.55 -49.70 -19.43
C GLU A 1087 -4.49 -48.37 -20.18
N ASP A 1088 -4.14 -48.42 -21.46
CA ASP A 1088 -4.13 -47.24 -22.33
C ASP A 1088 -5.54 -46.70 -22.54
N GLY A 1089 -5.64 -45.40 -22.71
CA GLY A 1089 -6.93 -44.74 -22.87
C GLY A 1089 -6.85 -43.39 -23.55
N GLY A 1090 -8.02 -42.83 -23.81
CA GLY A 1090 -8.14 -41.59 -24.55
C GLY A 1090 -9.58 -41.10 -24.68
N SER A 1091 -9.78 -40.20 -25.62
CA SER A 1091 -11.09 -39.64 -25.98
C SER A 1091 -11.33 -39.80 -27.47
N ILE A 1092 -12.60 -39.88 -27.88
CA ILE A 1092 -12.97 -39.86 -29.30
C ILE A 1092 -13.73 -38.57 -29.59
N ASN A 1093 -13.31 -37.85 -30.63
CA ASN A 1093 -14.01 -36.66 -31.10
C ASN A 1093 -14.21 -36.76 -32.61
N ASN A 1094 -15.45 -36.64 -33.09
CA ASN A 1094 -15.83 -36.82 -34.49
C ASN A 1094 -15.28 -38.14 -35.09
N GLY A 1095 -15.34 -39.22 -34.30
CA GLY A 1095 -14.83 -40.54 -34.70
C GLY A 1095 -13.30 -40.69 -34.64
N VAL A 1096 -12.54 -39.64 -34.31
CA VAL A 1096 -11.08 -39.68 -34.21
C VAL A 1096 -10.66 -39.96 -32.78
N TYR A 1097 -9.88 -41.03 -32.59
CA TYR A 1097 -9.26 -41.36 -31.30
C TYR A 1097 -8.05 -40.47 -31.00
N THR A 1098 -7.97 -39.97 -29.78
CA THR A 1098 -6.81 -39.25 -29.24
C THR A 1098 -6.40 -39.90 -27.93
N GLU A 1099 -5.21 -40.47 -27.92
CA GLU A 1099 -4.59 -41.05 -26.72
C GLU A 1099 -4.31 -39.98 -25.65
N ARG A 1100 -4.48 -40.36 -24.38
CA ARG A 1100 -4.24 -39.50 -23.22
C ARG A 1100 -3.61 -40.31 -22.09
N ASN A 1101 -2.79 -39.66 -21.27
CA ASN A 1101 -2.25 -40.26 -20.03
C ASN A 1101 -3.18 -40.02 -18.82
N GLY A 1102 -4.19 -39.18 -19.00
CA GLY A 1102 -5.09 -38.75 -17.96
C GLY A 1102 -5.84 -37.49 -18.38
N PHE A 1103 -6.83 -37.14 -17.58
CA PHE A 1103 -7.60 -35.92 -17.71
C PHE A 1103 -8.37 -35.66 -16.43
N SER A 1104 -8.68 -34.38 -16.21
CA SER A 1104 -9.55 -33.91 -15.14
C SER A 1104 -10.91 -33.49 -15.71
N GLU A 1105 -11.97 -33.77 -14.95
CA GLU A 1105 -13.32 -33.32 -15.26
C GLU A 1105 -13.90 -32.56 -14.07
N SER A 1106 -14.21 -31.28 -14.24
CA SER A 1106 -14.88 -30.44 -13.24
C SER A 1106 -14.16 -30.37 -11.87
N SER A 1107 -14.83 -29.78 -10.86
CA SER A 1107 -14.25 -29.30 -9.59
C SER A 1107 -13.67 -30.35 -8.63
N ARG A 1108 -13.65 -31.66 -8.98
CA ARG A 1108 -13.13 -32.72 -8.07
C ARG A 1108 -12.72 -34.08 -8.68
N LYS A 1109 -12.81 -34.30 -10.00
CA LYS A 1109 -12.71 -35.65 -10.60
C LYS A 1109 -11.49 -35.77 -11.52
N VAL A 1110 -10.73 -36.85 -11.38
CA VAL A 1110 -9.55 -37.16 -12.19
C VAL A 1110 -9.62 -38.60 -12.68
N ILE A 1111 -9.23 -38.82 -13.93
CA ILE A 1111 -8.94 -40.14 -14.49
C ILE A 1111 -7.49 -40.17 -14.94
N VAL A 1112 -6.79 -41.24 -14.58
CA VAL A 1112 -5.44 -41.55 -15.05
C VAL A 1112 -5.51 -42.87 -15.80
N VAL A 1113 -5.09 -42.85 -17.07
CA VAL A 1113 -5.07 -43.99 -18.01
C VAL A 1113 -3.67 -44.02 -18.62
N ASN A 1114 -3.09 -45.19 -18.86
CA ASN A 1114 -1.65 -45.35 -19.16
C ASN A 1114 -0.74 -44.87 -18.01
N SER A 1115 -0.24 -45.84 -17.23
CA SER A 1115 0.41 -45.59 -15.94
C SER A 1115 1.91 -45.23 -16.02
N GLU A 1116 2.52 -45.15 -17.21
CA GLU A 1116 3.97 -44.95 -17.33
C GLU A 1116 4.44 -43.51 -17.01
N GLY A 1117 3.53 -42.52 -17.05
CA GLY A 1117 3.86 -41.12 -16.75
C GLY A 1117 3.90 -40.81 -15.24
N ALA A 1118 5.10 -40.69 -14.64
CA ALA A 1118 5.26 -40.41 -13.21
C ALA A 1118 4.51 -39.16 -12.73
N TYR A 1119 4.49 -38.08 -13.52
CA TYR A 1119 3.93 -36.77 -13.13
C TYR A 1119 2.42 -36.60 -13.37
N THR A 1120 1.78 -37.45 -14.18
CA THR A 1120 0.39 -37.25 -14.64
C THR A 1120 -0.62 -37.15 -13.49
N PRO A 1121 -0.57 -38.00 -12.44
CA PRO A 1121 -1.51 -37.89 -11.32
C PRO A 1121 -1.50 -36.52 -10.64
N ALA A 1122 -0.32 -35.94 -10.44
CA ALA A 1122 -0.18 -34.64 -9.79
C ALA A 1122 -0.63 -33.50 -10.72
N HIS A 1123 -0.31 -33.57 -12.01
CA HIS A 1123 -0.75 -32.60 -13.03
C HIS A 1123 -2.29 -32.49 -13.07
N GLU A 1124 -2.98 -33.62 -13.19
CA GLU A 1124 -4.44 -33.62 -13.27
C GLU A 1124 -5.11 -33.19 -11.97
N LEU A 1125 -4.50 -33.51 -10.84
CA LEU A 1125 -5.00 -33.07 -9.53
C LEU A 1125 -4.87 -31.55 -9.33
N LEU A 1126 -3.86 -30.92 -9.92
CA LEU A 1126 -3.70 -29.47 -9.86
C LEU A 1126 -4.74 -28.72 -10.69
N HIS A 1127 -5.19 -29.27 -11.83
CA HIS A 1127 -6.36 -28.72 -12.55
C HIS A 1127 -7.60 -28.69 -11.66
N VAL A 1128 -7.83 -29.76 -10.90
CA VAL A 1128 -8.92 -29.83 -9.91
C VAL A 1128 -8.73 -28.83 -8.77
N ALA A 1129 -7.48 -28.51 -8.40
CA ALA A 1129 -7.17 -27.45 -7.45
C ALA A 1129 -7.30 -26.02 -8.03
N GLY A 1130 -7.78 -25.88 -9.28
CA GLY A 1130 -8.01 -24.60 -9.96
C GLY A 1130 -6.79 -24.01 -10.65
N ILE A 1131 -5.72 -24.79 -10.82
CA ILE A 1131 -4.48 -24.37 -11.46
C ILE A 1131 -4.58 -24.62 -12.97
N PRO A 1132 -4.54 -23.58 -13.82
CA PRO A 1132 -4.54 -23.77 -15.26
C PRO A 1132 -3.14 -24.13 -15.78
N HIS A 1133 -3.05 -24.52 -17.06
CA HIS A 1133 -1.75 -24.70 -17.73
C HIS A 1133 -0.92 -23.41 -17.68
N SER A 1134 0.41 -23.55 -17.65
CA SER A 1134 1.35 -22.40 -17.63
C SER A 1134 1.15 -21.45 -18.82
N PHE A 1135 0.72 -21.95 -19.97
CA PHE A 1135 0.47 -21.18 -21.19
C PHE A 1135 -0.97 -20.67 -21.32
N THR A 1136 -1.80 -20.82 -20.29
CA THR A 1136 -3.18 -20.31 -20.30
C THR A 1136 -3.18 -18.78 -20.18
N ALA A 1137 -4.00 -18.12 -21.00
CA ALA A 1137 -4.23 -16.68 -20.91
C ALA A 1137 -5.17 -16.33 -19.74
N TYR A 1138 -4.97 -15.17 -19.11
CA TYR A 1138 -5.90 -14.63 -18.11
C TYR A 1138 -7.33 -14.51 -18.68
N GLU A 1139 -7.43 -14.12 -19.96
CA GLU A 1139 -8.67 -14.03 -20.72
C GLU A 1139 -9.40 -15.38 -20.86
N ALA A 1140 -8.67 -16.50 -20.84
CA ALA A 1140 -9.22 -17.86 -20.90
C ALA A 1140 -9.59 -18.39 -19.50
N ALA A 1141 -8.77 -18.12 -18.49
CA ALA A 1141 -9.02 -18.49 -17.11
C ALA A 1141 -8.51 -17.41 -16.14
N LYS A 1142 -9.39 -16.83 -15.32
CA LYS A 1142 -9.03 -15.77 -14.36
C LYS A 1142 -8.01 -16.20 -13.30
N SER A 1143 -7.83 -17.51 -13.09
CA SER A 1143 -6.79 -18.06 -12.21
C SER A 1143 -5.41 -18.12 -12.86
N ALA A 1144 -5.30 -17.93 -14.18
CA ALA A 1144 -4.01 -17.82 -14.87
C ALA A 1144 -3.40 -16.45 -14.59
N LYS A 1145 -2.41 -16.41 -13.68
CA LYS A 1145 -1.76 -15.16 -13.28
C LYS A 1145 -0.77 -14.64 -14.33
N PHE A 1146 -0.03 -15.57 -14.95
CA PHE A 1146 0.97 -15.30 -15.98
C PHE A 1146 0.84 -16.34 -17.08
N THR A 1147 1.10 -15.93 -18.32
CA THR A 1147 1.05 -16.79 -19.50
C THR A 1147 2.45 -17.00 -20.02
N TYR A 1148 2.91 -18.25 -19.97
CA TYR A 1148 4.23 -18.65 -20.42
C TYR A 1148 4.17 -19.20 -21.86
N ARG A 1149 5.30 -19.17 -22.55
CA ARG A 1149 5.43 -19.82 -23.86
C ARG A 1149 5.13 -21.32 -23.70
N PRO A 1150 4.23 -21.90 -24.50
CA PRO A 1150 3.96 -23.33 -24.44
C PRO A 1150 5.22 -24.18 -24.65
N LEU A 1151 5.34 -25.31 -23.94
CA LEU A 1151 6.43 -26.28 -24.09
C LEU A 1151 7.82 -25.75 -23.72
N ALA A 1152 7.90 -24.67 -22.93
CA ALA A 1152 9.17 -24.01 -22.63
C ALA A 1152 9.63 -24.19 -21.17
N THR A 1153 8.72 -24.46 -20.23
CA THR A 1153 9.05 -24.44 -18.79
C THR A 1153 9.18 -25.83 -18.19
N ASP A 1154 9.94 -25.96 -17.09
CA ASP A 1154 9.97 -27.17 -16.23
C ASP A 1154 8.77 -27.27 -15.28
N ASN A 1155 7.78 -26.39 -15.43
CA ASN A 1155 6.61 -26.36 -14.58
C ASN A 1155 5.74 -27.61 -14.80
N LEU A 1156 5.22 -28.18 -13.72
CA LEU A 1156 4.38 -29.37 -13.77
C LEU A 1156 3.10 -29.16 -14.62
N MET A 1157 2.62 -27.92 -14.73
CA MET A 1157 1.43 -27.54 -15.52
C MET A 1157 1.75 -27.13 -16.96
N ASP A 1158 2.98 -27.36 -17.42
CA ASP A 1158 3.36 -27.30 -18.84
C ASP A 1158 3.24 -28.70 -19.49
N TYR A 1159 3.35 -28.74 -20.81
CA TYR A 1159 3.48 -29.98 -21.57
C TYR A 1159 4.93 -30.29 -21.98
N ALA A 1160 5.90 -29.47 -21.58
CA ALA A 1160 7.31 -29.74 -21.78
C ALA A 1160 7.77 -31.03 -21.07
N SER A 1161 8.92 -31.55 -21.52
CA SER A 1161 9.65 -32.64 -20.89
C SER A 1161 11.12 -32.23 -20.76
N PRO A 1162 11.73 -32.26 -19.55
CA PRO A 1162 11.14 -32.70 -18.28
C PRO A 1162 10.25 -31.63 -17.60
N ARG A 1163 9.35 -32.06 -16.69
CA ARG A 1163 8.49 -31.19 -15.86
C ARG A 1163 8.44 -31.66 -14.41
N PHE A 1164 8.75 -30.78 -13.47
CA PHE A 1164 8.91 -31.15 -12.05
C PHE A 1164 8.80 -30.02 -11.02
N SER A 1165 8.68 -28.75 -11.42
CA SER A 1165 8.60 -27.62 -10.49
C SER A 1165 7.20 -27.00 -10.44
N LEU A 1166 6.90 -26.31 -9.34
CA LEU A 1166 5.71 -25.49 -9.18
C LEU A 1166 6.10 -24.09 -8.72
N TRP A 1167 5.38 -23.08 -9.19
CA TRP A 1167 5.57 -21.71 -8.73
C TRP A 1167 4.80 -21.45 -7.44
N ASN A 1168 5.30 -20.53 -6.64
CA ASN A 1168 4.66 -20.13 -5.39
C ASN A 1168 3.25 -19.57 -5.61
N TRP A 1169 3.03 -18.83 -6.69
CA TRP A 1169 1.70 -18.28 -7.01
C TRP A 1169 0.67 -19.38 -7.31
N GLN A 1170 1.08 -20.48 -7.97
CA GLN A 1170 0.21 -21.66 -8.14
C GLN A 1170 -0.09 -22.30 -6.79
N GLY A 1171 0.92 -22.37 -5.90
CA GLY A 1171 0.72 -22.86 -4.54
C GLY A 1171 -0.30 -22.06 -3.73
N LYS A 1172 -0.26 -20.72 -3.82
CA LYS A 1172 -1.25 -19.84 -3.18
C LYS A 1172 -2.67 -20.15 -3.66
N LEU A 1173 -2.85 -20.37 -4.97
CA LEU A 1173 -4.15 -20.73 -5.54
C LEU A 1173 -4.63 -22.10 -5.06
N ALA A 1174 -3.77 -23.11 -5.12
CA ALA A 1174 -4.14 -24.48 -4.73
C ALA A 1174 -4.52 -24.58 -3.24
N ARG A 1175 -3.82 -23.84 -2.37
CA ARG A 1175 -4.11 -23.81 -0.92
C ARG A 1175 -5.47 -23.22 -0.58
N MET A 1176 -6.04 -22.33 -1.41
CA MET A 1176 -7.41 -21.83 -1.21
C MET A 1176 -8.49 -22.93 -1.31
N ASN A 1177 -8.17 -24.05 -1.96
CA ASN A 1177 -9.06 -25.20 -2.12
C ASN A 1177 -8.70 -26.38 -1.19
N ALA A 1178 -7.88 -26.13 -0.17
CA ALA A 1178 -7.40 -27.12 0.80
C ALA A 1178 -7.84 -26.76 2.24
N GLU A 1179 -7.67 -27.70 3.17
CA GLU A 1179 -8.00 -27.53 4.60
C GLU A 1179 -6.71 -27.29 5.39
N ILE A 1180 -6.73 -26.62 6.54
CA ILE A 1180 -5.52 -26.50 7.39
C ILE A 1180 -5.11 -27.92 7.85
N GLU A 1181 -3.80 -28.19 7.95
CA GLU A 1181 -3.35 -29.48 8.51
C GLU A 1181 -3.86 -29.67 9.96
N PRO A 1182 -4.45 -30.84 10.29
CA PRO A 1182 -5.15 -31.08 11.56
C PRO A 1182 -4.32 -31.01 12.84
#